data_AF-A0A8T2NN26-F1
#
_entry.id   AF-A0A8T2NN26-F1
#
_cell.length_a   1.000
_cell.length_b   1.000
_cell.length_c   1.000
_cell.angle_alpha   90.00
_cell.angle_beta   90.00
_cell.angle_gamma   90.00
#
_symmetry.space_group_name_H-M   'P 1'
#
loop_
_entity.id
_entity.type
_entity.pdbx_description
1 polymer ?
#
loop_
_entity_poly.entity_id
_entity_poly.type
_entity_poly.pdbx_seq_one_letter_code
_entity_poly.pdbx_strand_id
1 'polypeptide(L)'
;MKLFISEGNPHCVKVLAAVKLTGVKCDISHVDHEERVVPYLSRPTLPVLLLPSGTYLFTPNAICQYFFEVSGQEANSLCNQWLEWEGTELQPALAQALHLSVLQGKAPEAARALQGPLSFLEQSLSKKGTQFLSAVHRWFERVGLLEACQVASQLVINGKGAALKTFLQKQPVPHSQRRDPQPCNQAEGEDGERVMTEEEVQAATQTWNRGLTDCPSPAKREHPILPQEGKRNVLITSALPYVNNVPHLGNIIGCVLSADYGTATENKAREEGLSPREICDKYHAVHSAIYKWFQIDFDFFGRTTTSQQTEIAQDIFWRLHERGFLIEDMVEQLCCQSCQRFLADRFVEGVCPHCQYPEARGDQCDKCGRLINAVELKNPQCKVCGQTPIVRSSKHLFLDLPKLESQLEEWLEQSVSSGDWTANARQITRSWLRDGLKPRCITRDLKWGTPVPHPDFTGKVFYVWFDAPIGYLSITANYTDQWEKWWKNPKQVELYNFMAKDNVPFHSVYLNYEDTKFSKSRGVGVFGDMAKDTGIPADVWRFYLLYVRPENQDAAFSWADMALKNNSELLNNLGNFINRGGMFVSKFFDGRVPQMELQEEDRRLIAQVGWELRQYIQLLDKVRIRDALKCILNISRHGNQTRAGTVTGVSVNVACLLSAMMQPYMPTVSATIREQLLAPPVSADVMLRDDGGFVCTLSAGHQIGTVSPLFQKLEADQIESLRKKFGGQQPEEEDSKQQTKAQPEANATPVSPPAPAAAVETHADPERAKQLAQEVAEQGDKVRNLKAQKAEKSVITAEVSKLLELKKQLALAEGKTPEPTPQKGKKK
;
A
#
# COMPACT_ATOMS: atom_id res chain seq x y z
N MET A 1 38.65 -16.67 -29.64
CA MET A 1 37.97 -15.52 -29.02
C MET A 1 38.91 -14.89 -28.02
N LYS A 2 38.74 -13.59 -27.74
CA LYS A 2 39.72 -12.82 -26.96
C LYS A 2 39.05 -12.10 -25.78
N LEU A 3 39.49 -12.40 -24.57
CA LEU A 3 39.01 -11.83 -23.32
C LEU A 3 39.95 -10.72 -22.85
N PHE A 4 39.41 -9.53 -22.69
CA PHE A 4 40.09 -8.35 -22.17
C PHE A 4 39.74 -8.14 -20.69
N ILE A 5 40.77 -8.00 -19.86
CA ILE A 5 40.69 -7.85 -18.40
C ILE A 5 41.59 -6.72 -17.90
N SER A 6 41.32 -6.19 -16.72
CA SER A 6 42.19 -5.23 -16.03
C SER A 6 42.52 -5.71 -14.61
N GLU A 7 43.73 -5.39 -14.14
CA GLU A 7 44.20 -5.74 -12.79
C GLU A 7 43.38 -4.98 -11.73
N GLY A 8 43.00 -5.62 -10.64
CA GLY A 8 42.23 -5.00 -9.55
C GLY A 8 40.72 -4.90 -9.76
N ASN A 9 40.21 -5.13 -10.98
CA ASN A 9 38.77 -5.12 -11.26
C ASN A 9 38.10 -6.44 -10.79
N PRO A 10 37.28 -6.45 -9.71
CA PRO A 10 36.73 -7.69 -9.15
C PRO A 10 35.79 -8.43 -10.11
N HIS A 11 35.19 -7.74 -11.09
CA HIS A 11 34.34 -8.36 -12.10
C HIS A 11 35.13 -9.30 -13.04
N CYS A 12 36.43 -9.08 -13.22
CA CYS A 12 37.30 -9.97 -13.99
C CYS A 12 37.51 -11.34 -13.31
N VAL A 13 37.43 -11.42 -11.97
CA VAL A 13 37.64 -12.67 -11.23
C VAL A 13 36.60 -13.73 -11.60
N LYS A 14 35.32 -13.35 -11.68
CA LYS A 14 34.20 -14.25 -12.02
C LYS A 14 34.38 -14.85 -13.41
N VAL A 15 34.78 -14.03 -14.37
CA VAL A 15 34.96 -14.42 -15.78
C VAL A 15 36.21 -15.31 -15.97
N LEU A 16 37.30 -15.01 -15.27
CA LEU A 16 38.51 -15.84 -15.27
C LEU A 16 38.29 -17.20 -14.58
N ALA A 17 37.51 -17.23 -13.50
CA ALA A 17 37.11 -18.49 -12.87
C ALA A 17 36.23 -19.32 -13.83
N ALA A 18 35.27 -18.69 -14.51
CA ALA A 18 34.40 -19.37 -15.48
C ALA A 18 35.20 -20.00 -16.64
N VAL A 19 36.05 -19.25 -17.33
CA VAL A 19 36.82 -19.79 -18.48
C VAL A 19 37.76 -20.94 -18.08
N LYS A 20 38.30 -20.89 -16.84
CA LYS A 20 39.16 -21.94 -16.29
C LYS A 20 38.37 -23.19 -15.86
N LEU A 21 37.15 -23.02 -15.35
CA LEU A 21 36.24 -24.13 -14.99
C LEU A 21 35.66 -24.83 -16.22
N THR A 22 35.33 -24.08 -17.27
CA THR A 22 34.74 -24.63 -18.51
C THR A 22 35.79 -25.16 -19.48
N GLY A 23 37.06 -24.80 -19.30
CA GLY A 23 38.18 -25.22 -20.14
C GLY A 23 38.15 -24.66 -21.57
N VAL A 24 37.28 -23.68 -21.84
CA VAL A 24 37.08 -23.16 -23.19
C VAL A 24 38.27 -22.32 -23.63
N LYS A 25 38.75 -22.55 -24.85
CA LYS A 25 39.91 -21.84 -25.42
C LYS A 25 39.59 -20.37 -25.66
N CYS A 26 40.20 -19.50 -24.86
CA CYS A 26 40.13 -18.05 -24.98
C CYS A 26 41.50 -17.44 -24.79
N ASP A 27 41.89 -16.52 -25.67
CA ASP A 27 43.10 -15.73 -25.49
C ASP A 27 42.81 -14.64 -24.47
N ILE A 28 43.66 -14.49 -23.45
CA ILE A 28 43.48 -13.49 -22.39
C ILE A 28 44.43 -12.32 -22.65
N SER A 29 43.96 -11.09 -22.49
CA SER A 29 44.76 -9.87 -22.66
C SER A 29 44.49 -8.89 -21.53
N HIS A 30 45.57 -8.43 -20.91
CA HIS A 30 45.53 -7.37 -19.90
C HIS A 30 45.55 -6.01 -20.60
N VAL A 31 44.66 -5.12 -20.18
CA VAL A 31 44.45 -3.76 -20.69
C VAL A 31 44.28 -2.79 -19.52
N ASP A 32 44.50 -1.49 -19.75
CA ASP A 32 44.23 -0.49 -18.72
C ASP A 32 42.72 -0.36 -18.46
N HIS A 33 42.33 0.06 -17.25
CA HIS A 33 40.95 0.36 -16.89
C HIS A 33 40.26 1.38 -17.81
N GLU A 34 41.03 2.31 -18.37
CA GLU A 34 40.54 3.40 -19.23
C GLU A 34 40.56 3.02 -20.72
N GLU A 35 41.05 1.82 -21.08
CA GLU A 35 41.14 1.38 -22.47
C GLU A 35 39.74 1.08 -23.06
N ARG A 36 39.37 1.81 -24.11
CA ARG A 36 38.08 1.61 -24.81
C ARG A 36 38.15 0.41 -25.77
N VAL A 37 38.03 -0.79 -25.21
CA VAL A 37 37.98 -2.06 -25.97
C VAL A 37 36.74 -2.18 -26.86
N VAL A 38 35.59 -1.64 -26.43
CA VAL A 38 34.34 -1.63 -27.22
C VAL A 38 34.16 -0.25 -27.86
N PRO A 39 34.31 -0.09 -29.19
CA PRO A 39 34.45 1.24 -29.81
C PRO A 39 33.25 2.18 -29.63
N TYR A 40 32.04 1.60 -29.54
CA TYR A 40 30.77 2.33 -29.50
C TYR A 40 30.24 2.64 -28.08
N LEU A 41 30.93 2.21 -27.01
CA LEU A 41 30.53 2.55 -25.64
C LEU A 41 31.06 3.94 -25.24
N SER A 42 30.20 4.75 -24.60
CA SER A 42 30.57 6.08 -24.14
C SER A 42 31.61 6.07 -23.01
N ARG A 43 31.61 5.02 -22.17
CA ARG A 43 32.56 4.81 -21.06
C ARG A 43 33.35 3.49 -21.24
N PRO A 44 34.63 3.41 -20.86
CA PRO A 44 35.37 2.14 -20.79
C PRO A 44 34.62 1.12 -19.92
N THR A 45 34.57 -0.13 -20.36
CA THR A 45 33.88 -1.23 -19.68
C THR A 45 34.75 -2.47 -19.77
N LEU A 46 34.99 -3.15 -18.63
CA LEU A 46 35.77 -4.38 -18.52
C LEU A 46 35.19 -5.27 -17.42
N PRO A 47 35.21 -6.60 -17.53
CA PRO A 47 35.77 -7.41 -18.62
C PRO A 47 34.97 -7.38 -19.93
N VAL A 48 35.64 -7.69 -21.05
CA VAL A 48 35.02 -7.77 -22.39
C VAL A 48 35.50 -9.01 -23.13
N LEU A 49 34.59 -9.79 -23.70
CA LEU A 49 34.90 -10.90 -24.61
C LEU A 49 34.59 -10.52 -26.06
N LEU A 50 35.59 -10.56 -26.92
CA LEU A 50 35.45 -10.46 -28.37
C LEU A 50 35.28 -11.86 -28.98
N LEU A 51 34.10 -12.11 -29.53
CA LEU A 51 33.73 -13.35 -30.22
C LEU A 51 34.35 -13.44 -31.63
N PRO A 52 34.49 -14.65 -32.21
CA PRO A 52 35.03 -14.80 -33.56
C PRO A 52 34.19 -14.13 -34.66
N SER A 53 32.90 -13.86 -34.36
CA SER A 53 31.97 -13.11 -35.21
C SER A 53 32.23 -11.60 -35.26
N GLY A 54 33.17 -11.08 -34.47
CA GLY A 54 33.36 -9.64 -34.27
C GLY A 54 32.40 -9.00 -33.26
N THR A 55 31.53 -9.81 -32.61
CA THR A 55 30.60 -9.35 -31.58
C THR A 55 31.30 -9.21 -30.22
N TYR A 56 30.93 -8.20 -29.43
CA TYR A 56 31.45 -7.96 -28.08
C TYR A 56 30.42 -8.35 -27.03
N LEU A 57 30.82 -9.14 -26.03
CA LEU A 57 30.09 -9.33 -24.78
C LEU A 57 30.83 -8.55 -23.68
N PHE A 58 30.15 -7.61 -23.01
CA PHE A 58 30.78 -6.68 -22.07
C PHE A 58 30.08 -6.64 -20.69
N THR A 59 29.30 -7.67 -20.37
CA THR A 59 28.79 -7.91 -19.01
C THR A 59 29.37 -9.22 -18.46
N PRO A 60 29.82 -9.28 -17.19
CA PRO A 60 30.40 -10.51 -16.63
C PRO A 60 29.47 -11.72 -16.73
N ASN A 61 28.16 -11.52 -16.57
CA ASN A 61 27.17 -12.60 -16.57
C ASN A 61 26.97 -13.20 -17.96
N ALA A 62 26.87 -12.37 -19.01
CA ALA A 62 26.76 -12.87 -20.38
C ALA A 62 28.05 -13.58 -20.82
N ILE A 63 29.23 -13.08 -20.42
CA ILE A 63 30.51 -13.74 -20.73
C ILE A 63 30.60 -15.11 -20.03
N CYS A 64 30.24 -15.19 -18.75
CA CYS A 64 30.20 -16.46 -18.02
C CYS A 64 29.21 -17.44 -18.65
N GLN A 65 27.97 -17.01 -18.92
CA GLN A 65 26.94 -17.84 -19.55
C GLN A 65 27.45 -18.40 -20.89
N TYR A 66 28.00 -17.55 -21.76
CA TYR A 66 28.57 -17.97 -23.04
C TYR A 66 29.68 -19.03 -22.88
N PHE A 67 30.56 -18.89 -21.88
CA PHE A 67 31.58 -19.92 -21.62
C PHE A 67 30.99 -21.26 -21.16
N PHE A 68 29.91 -21.26 -20.37
CA PHE A 68 29.25 -22.51 -19.95
C PHE A 68 28.50 -23.16 -21.12
N GLU A 69 27.76 -22.38 -21.93
CA GLU A 69 27.07 -22.85 -23.13
C GLU A 69 28.04 -23.45 -24.15
N VAL A 70 29.17 -22.79 -24.44
CA VAL A 70 30.22 -23.32 -25.34
C VAL A 70 30.89 -24.59 -24.78
N SER A 71 30.84 -24.83 -23.46
CA SER A 71 31.29 -26.09 -22.84
C SER A 71 30.23 -27.20 -22.80
N GLY A 72 29.05 -26.98 -23.41
CA GLY A 72 27.94 -27.94 -23.43
C GLY A 72 27.08 -27.92 -22.17
N GLN A 73 27.16 -26.87 -21.34
CA GLN A 73 26.30 -26.68 -20.17
C GLN A 73 25.28 -25.56 -20.47
N GLU A 74 24.11 -25.94 -20.95
CA GLU A 74 23.03 -24.99 -21.26
C GLU A 74 22.47 -24.33 -19.99
N ALA A 75 22.25 -23.01 -20.04
CA ALA A 75 21.60 -22.27 -18.97
C ALA A 75 20.08 -22.53 -18.99
N ASN A 76 19.52 -22.96 -17.85
CA ASN A 76 18.06 -23.06 -17.69
C ASN A 76 17.48 -21.77 -17.09
N SER A 77 16.14 -21.66 -17.07
CA SER A 77 15.43 -20.47 -16.57
C SER A 77 15.78 -20.11 -15.12
N LEU A 78 16.08 -21.09 -14.27
CA LEU A 78 16.52 -20.86 -12.90
C LEU A 78 17.94 -20.26 -12.85
N CYS A 79 18.86 -20.73 -13.70
CA CYS A 79 20.19 -20.11 -13.84
C CYS A 79 20.09 -18.65 -14.26
N ASN A 80 19.21 -18.32 -15.22
CA ASN A 80 19.00 -16.95 -15.67
C ASN A 80 18.45 -16.06 -14.54
N GLN A 81 17.45 -16.56 -13.80
CA GLN A 81 16.91 -15.87 -12.62
C GLN A 81 18.00 -15.58 -11.56
N TRP A 82 18.94 -16.50 -11.34
CA TRP A 82 20.07 -16.30 -10.43
C TRP A 82 21.10 -15.29 -10.96
N LEU A 83 21.35 -15.25 -12.26
CA LEU A 83 22.23 -14.26 -12.90
C LEU A 83 21.62 -12.85 -12.89
N GLU A 84 20.31 -12.72 -13.06
CA GLU A 84 19.58 -11.46 -12.92
C GLU A 84 19.59 -10.96 -11.47
N TRP A 85 19.27 -11.83 -10.51
CA TRP A 85 19.32 -11.50 -9.07
C TRP A 85 20.72 -11.07 -8.64
N GLU A 86 21.77 -11.77 -9.09
CA GLU A 86 23.14 -11.42 -8.71
C GLU A 86 23.58 -10.07 -9.29
N GLY A 87 23.19 -9.75 -10.53
CA GLY A 87 23.49 -8.46 -11.16
C GLY A 87 22.71 -7.28 -10.55
N THR A 88 21.49 -7.51 -10.06
CA THR A 88 20.59 -6.47 -9.53
C THR A 88 20.71 -6.24 -8.03
N GLU A 89 20.92 -7.29 -7.24
CA GLU A 89 20.93 -7.23 -5.76
C GLU A 89 22.34 -7.40 -5.17
N LEU A 90 23.07 -8.44 -5.60
CA LEU A 90 24.35 -8.81 -4.96
C LEU A 90 25.51 -7.92 -5.42
N GLN A 91 25.64 -7.61 -6.72
CA GLN A 91 26.74 -6.79 -7.22
C GLN A 91 26.74 -5.36 -6.64
N PRO A 92 25.61 -4.63 -6.55
CA PRO A 92 25.59 -3.30 -5.92
C PRO A 92 25.95 -3.35 -4.42
N ALA A 93 25.43 -4.33 -3.68
CA ALA A 93 25.75 -4.52 -2.26
C ALA A 93 27.24 -4.87 -2.06
N LEU A 94 27.82 -5.68 -2.95
CA LEU A 94 29.24 -6.03 -2.93
C LEU A 94 30.13 -4.82 -3.27
N ALA A 95 29.76 -4.01 -4.26
CA ALA A 95 30.47 -2.77 -4.58
C ALA A 95 30.46 -1.79 -3.40
N GLN A 96 29.31 -1.61 -2.73
CA GLN A 96 29.21 -0.82 -1.51
C GLN A 96 30.08 -1.39 -0.38
N ALA A 97 30.04 -2.70 -0.15
CA ALA A 97 30.83 -3.36 0.89
C ALA A 97 32.34 -3.27 0.63
N LEU A 98 32.79 -3.42 -0.62
CA LEU A 98 34.18 -3.22 -1.02
C LEU A 98 34.63 -1.77 -0.83
N HIS A 99 33.80 -0.79 -1.20
CA HIS A 99 34.11 0.62 -0.97
C HIS A 99 34.23 0.95 0.54
N LEU A 100 33.29 0.47 1.36
CA LEU A 100 33.31 0.66 2.81
C LEU A 100 34.51 -0.02 3.49
N SER A 101 34.85 -1.25 3.09
CA SER A 101 35.93 -2.02 3.72
C SER A 101 37.34 -1.63 3.22
N VAL A 102 37.54 -1.52 1.90
CA VAL A 102 38.86 -1.32 1.28
C VAL A 102 39.28 0.16 1.24
N LEU A 103 38.34 1.09 1.03
CA LEU A 103 38.66 2.53 0.97
C LEU A 103 38.44 3.23 2.31
N GLN A 104 37.38 2.90 3.04
CA GLN A 104 37.01 3.60 4.28
C GLN A 104 37.41 2.86 5.58
N GLY A 105 37.89 1.61 5.50
CA GLY A 105 38.28 0.81 6.67
C GLY A 105 37.12 0.35 7.57
N LYS A 106 35.86 0.52 7.12
CA LYS A 106 34.65 0.29 7.92
C LYS A 106 34.07 -1.10 7.73
N ALA A 107 34.86 -2.13 8.05
CA ALA A 107 34.45 -3.53 7.92
C ALA A 107 33.09 -3.87 8.60
N PRO A 108 32.72 -3.31 9.77
CA PRO A 108 31.41 -3.57 10.39
C PRO A 108 30.21 -2.96 9.63
N GLU A 109 30.43 -1.94 8.80
CA GLU A 109 29.39 -1.33 7.94
C GLU A 109 29.28 -2.10 6.62
N ALA A 110 30.40 -2.55 6.05
CA ALA A 110 30.43 -3.46 4.91
C ALA A 110 29.65 -4.76 5.15
N ALA A 111 29.75 -5.33 6.36
CA ALA A 111 28.96 -6.50 6.77
C ALA A 111 27.44 -6.25 6.75
N ARG A 112 26.98 -5.03 7.07
CA ARG A 112 25.54 -4.67 7.02
C ARG A 112 25.03 -4.49 5.59
N ALA A 113 25.88 -4.03 4.67
CA ALA A 113 25.54 -3.92 3.25
C ALA A 113 25.24 -5.32 2.65
N LEU A 114 26.05 -6.32 2.99
CA LEU A 114 25.88 -7.70 2.51
C LEU A 114 24.80 -8.51 3.24
N GLN A 115 24.33 -8.06 4.41
CA GLN A 115 23.42 -8.83 5.26
C GLN A 115 22.11 -9.24 4.53
N GLY A 116 21.54 -8.34 3.71
CA GLY A 116 20.31 -8.61 2.95
C GLY A 116 20.52 -9.72 1.91
N PRO A 117 21.39 -9.53 0.90
CA PRO A 117 21.66 -10.53 -0.12
C PRO A 117 22.12 -11.89 0.42
N LEU A 118 22.95 -11.91 1.47
CA LEU A 118 23.38 -13.16 2.11
C LEU A 118 22.22 -13.89 2.82
N SER A 119 21.27 -13.16 3.42
CA SER A 119 20.07 -13.76 4.01
C SER A 119 19.14 -14.36 2.96
N PHE A 120 19.02 -13.72 1.79
CA PHE A 120 18.23 -14.24 0.67
C PHE A 120 18.86 -15.50 0.06
N LEU A 121 20.19 -15.52 -0.10
CA LEU A 121 20.93 -16.71 -0.54
C LEU A 121 20.73 -17.89 0.40
N GLU A 122 20.86 -17.69 1.71
CA GLU A 122 20.64 -18.75 2.71
C GLU A 122 19.20 -19.28 2.61
N GLN A 123 18.18 -18.42 2.61
CA GLN A 123 16.76 -18.83 2.51
C GLN A 123 16.47 -19.63 1.23
N SER A 124 17.03 -19.20 0.11
CA SER A 124 16.80 -19.82 -1.20
C SER A 124 17.49 -21.17 -1.35
N LEU A 125 18.63 -21.37 -0.67
CA LEU A 125 19.37 -22.63 -0.63
C LEU A 125 18.85 -23.58 0.46
N SER A 126 18.29 -23.06 1.56
CA SER A 126 17.76 -23.87 2.68
C SER A 126 16.28 -24.23 2.50
N LYS A 127 15.98 -25.31 1.77
CA LYS A 127 14.64 -25.93 1.76
C LYS A 127 14.33 -26.68 3.08
N LYS A 128 14.17 -25.92 4.18
CA LYS A 128 13.56 -26.20 5.51
C LYS A 128 14.33 -25.44 6.61
N GLY A 129 13.61 -25.03 7.66
CA GLY A 129 14.16 -24.22 8.74
C GLY A 129 15.17 -24.96 9.63
N THR A 130 16.45 -24.64 9.48
CA THR A 130 17.55 -24.99 10.39
C THR A 130 18.44 -23.76 10.65
N GLN A 131 19.18 -23.75 11.76
CA GLN A 131 19.77 -22.54 12.34
C GLN A 131 20.95 -21.93 11.55
N PHE A 132 20.97 -20.60 11.51
CA PHE A 132 22.02 -19.63 11.14
C PHE A 132 23.31 -20.11 10.42
N LEU A 133 23.55 -19.50 9.24
CA LEU A 133 24.83 -19.23 8.55
C LEU A 133 25.71 -20.40 8.07
N SER A 134 25.51 -21.64 8.50
CA SER A 134 26.52 -22.68 8.26
C SER A 134 26.53 -23.27 6.84
N ALA A 135 25.48 -23.10 6.03
CA ALA A 135 25.38 -23.68 4.69
C ALA A 135 26.05 -22.81 3.61
N VAL A 136 25.71 -21.52 3.55
CA VAL A 136 26.35 -20.56 2.64
C VAL A 136 27.83 -20.38 2.96
N HIS A 137 28.23 -20.39 4.24
CA HIS A 137 29.66 -20.33 4.61
C HIS A 137 30.46 -21.50 4.03
N ARG A 138 29.98 -22.75 4.23
CA ARG A 138 30.60 -23.95 3.65
C ARG A 138 30.58 -23.98 2.12
N TRP A 139 29.63 -23.28 1.49
CA TRP A 139 29.63 -23.12 0.03
C TRP A 139 30.73 -22.16 -0.42
N PHE A 140 30.84 -20.97 0.18
CA PHE A 140 31.93 -20.03 -0.10
C PHE A 140 33.31 -20.61 0.22
N GLU A 141 33.48 -21.36 1.30
CA GLU A 141 34.73 -22.09 1.61
C GLU A 141 35.09 -23.07 0.49
N ARG A 142 34.14 -23.90 0.03
CA ARG A 142 34.39 -24.84 -1.08
C ARG A 142 34.70 -24.12 -2.39
N VAL A 143 34.03 -23.02 -2.71
CA VAL A 143 34.32 -22.23 -3.92
C VAL A 143 35.71 -21.56 -3.83
N GLY A 144 36.08 -21.03 -2.66
CA GLY A 144 37.41 -20.46 -2.41
C GLY A 144 38.55 -21.49 -2.44
N LEU A 145 38.25 -22.79 -2.33
CA LEU A 145 39.20 -23.89 -2.48
C LEU A 145 39.35 -24.38 -3.94
N LEU A 146 38.54 -23.90 -4.90
CA LEU A 146 38.69 -24.26 -6.30
C LEU A 146 39.92 -23.57 -6.91
N GLU A 147 40.83 -24.34 -7.51
CA GLU A 147 42.04 -23.85 -8.19
C GLU A 147 41.70 -22.72 -9.17
N ALA A 148 40.64 -22.89 -9.97
CA ALA A 148 40.17 -21.88 -10.92
C ALA A 148 39.83 -20.53 -10.27
N CYS A 149 39.22 -20.54 -9.08
CA CYS A 149 38.88 -19.33 -8.34
C CYS A 149 40.11 -18.71 -7.65
N GLN A 150 41.03 -19.54 -7.16
CA GLN A 150 42.28 -19.09 -6.55
C GLN A 150 43.20 -18.42 -7.58
N VAL A 151 43.40 -19.05 -8.75
CA VAL A 151 44.18 -18.50 -9.86
C VAL A 151 43.55 -17.21 -10.39
N ALA A 152 42.23 -17.18 -10.61
CA ALA A 152 41.51 -15.97 -11.03
C ALA A 152 41.65 -14.81 -10.02
N SER A 153 41.57 -15.11 -8.72
CA SER A 153 41.76 -14.11 -7.66
C SER A 153 43.20 -13.59 -7.59
N GLN A 154 44.20 -14.47 -7.75
CA GLN A 154 45.61 -14.08 -7.80
C GLN A 154 45.92 -13.19 -9.01
N LEU A 155 45.44 -13.55 -10.21
CA LEU A 155 45.66 -12.81 -11.45
C LEU A 155 45.04 -11.39 -11.47
N VAL A 156 44.07 -11.11 -10.59
CA VAL A 156 43.37 -9.82 -10.54
C VAL A 156 43.68 -9.03 -9.28
N ILE A 157 43.67 -9.66 -8.09
CA ILE A 157 43.74 -8.94 -6.80
C ILE A 157 45.12 -9.10 -6.13
N ASN A 158 45.94 -10.03 -6.63
CA ASN A 158 47.37 -10.19 -6.34
C ASN A 158 47.74 -10.21 -4.83
N GLY A 159 46.84 -10.74 -4.00
CA GLY A 159 47.03 -11.00 -2.55
C GLY A 159 47.24 -9.78 -1.64
N LYS A 160 47.53 -8.59 -2.17
CA LYS A 160 47.89 -7.38 -1.41
C LYS A 160 46.93 -6.20 -1.61
N GLY A 161 45.89 -6.35 -2.43
CA GLY A 161 44.76 -5.40 -2.51
C GLY A 161 45.07 -4.01 -3.09
N ALA A 162 46.32 -3.70 -3.44
CA ALA A 162 46.71 -2.39 -3.97
C ALA A 162 46.00 -2.06 -5.30
N ALA A 163 46.01 -2.98 -6.27
CA ALA A 163 45.32 -2.79 -7.54
C ALA A 163 43.79 -2.65 -7.35
N LEU A 164 43.18 -3.46 -6.48
CA LEU A 164 41.76 -3.34 -6.11
C LEU A 164 41.45 -1.98 -5.47
N LYS A 165 42.35 -1.44 -4.63
CA LYS A 165 42.21 -0.10 -4.05
C LYS A 165 42.25 0.98 -5.14
N THR A 166 43.21 0.91 -6.05
CA THR A 166 43.33 1.83 -7.20
C THR A 166 42.09 1.77 -8.10
N PHE A 167 41.60 0.57 -8.41
CA PHE A 167 40.37 0.39 -9.18
C PHE A 167 39.16 1.05 -8.48
N LEU A 168 38.93 0.74 -7.19
CA LEU A 168 37.81 1.28 -6.42
C LEU A 168 37.88 2.82 -6.27
N GLN A 169 39.07 3.42 -6.29
CA GLN A 169 39.26 4.88 -6.27
C GLN A 169 38.87 5.54 -7.60
N LYS A 170 38.97 4.83 -8.73
CA LYS A 170 38.51 5.31 -10.05
C LYS A 170 37.01 5.09 -10.29
N GLN A 171 36.33 4.28 -9.45
CA GLN A 171 34.89 4.05 -9.55
C GLN A 171 34.08 5.12 -8.80
N PRO A 172 32.86 5.48 -9.27
CA PRO A 172 31.99 6.40 -8.56
C PRO A 172 31.62 5.85 -7.17
N VAL A 173 31.48 6.75 -6.19
CA VAL A 173 31.12 6.38 -4.82
C VAL A 173 29.73 5.73 -4.80
N PRO A 174 29.58 4.47 -4.35
CA PRO A 174 28.29 3.80 -4.28
C PRO A 174 27.34 4.58 -3.36
N HIS A 175 26.33 5.22 -3.94
CA HIS A 175 25.34 5.97 -3.18
C HIS A 175 24.53 4.99 -2.31
N SER A 176 24.32 5.36 -1.04
CA SER A 176 23.59 4.52 -0.09
C SER A 176 22.07 4.61 -0.30
N GLN A 177 21.61 4.19 -1.47
CA GLN A 177 20.21 3.88 -1.73
C GLN A 177 20.05 2.36 -1.69
N ARG A 178 19.36 1.85 -0.66
CA ARG A 178 18.66 0.57 -0.81
C ARG A 178 17.56 0.82 -1.84
N ARG A 179 17.72 0.28 -3.06
CA ARG A 179 16.58 0.02 -3.92
C ARG A 179 15.87 -1.18 -3.31
N ASP A 180 14.60 -1.01 -2.96
CA ASP A 180 13.70 -2.16 -2.77
C ASP A 180 13.40 -2.75 -4.16
N PRO A 181 13.10 -4.06 -4.27
CA PRO A 181 12.91 -4.71 -5.57
C PRO A 181 11.66 -4.17 -6.28
N GLN A 182 11.89 -3.38 -7.34
CA GLN A 182 10.87 -2.95 -8.30
C GLN A 182 10.89 -3.87 -9.54
N PRO A 183 9.72 -4.26 -10.07
CA PRO A 183 9.63 -5.12 -11.24
C PRO A 183 9.92 -4.31 -12.51
N CYS A 184 10.56 -4.98 -13.48
CA CYS A 184 10.96 -4.38 -14.76
C CYS A 184 9.77 -3.77 -15.52
N ASN A 185 9.86 -2.47 -15.85
CA ASN A 185 9.57 -1.98 -17.20
C ASN A 185 10.06 -0.53 -17.41
N GLN A 186 11.14 -0.41 -18.19
CA GLN A 186 11.54 0.69 -19.08
C GLN A 186 11.60 2.14 -18.56
N ALA A 187 12.77 2.75 -18.81
CA ALA A 187 13.07 4.19 -18.78
C ALA A 187 13.09 4.90 -17.40
N GLU A 188 13.91 4.40 -16.46
CA GLU A 188 14.53 5.28 -15.46
C GLU A 188 15.90 5.75 -15.98
N GLY A 189 15.96 7.00 -16.43
CA GLY A 189 17.24 7.67 -16.71
C GLY A 189 18.00 8.00 -15.43
N GLU A 190 19.32 8.14 -15.53
CA GLU A 190 20.13 8.79 -14.48
C GLU A 190 19.57 10.21 -14.21
N ASP A 191 19.74 10.70 -12.98
CA ASP A 191 19.22 11.98 -12.45
C ASP A 191 19.93 13.20 -13.10
N GLY A 192 19.78 13.32 -14.41
CA GLY A 192 20.24 14.43 -15.23
C GLY A 192 19.15 15.49 -15.31
N GLU A 193 19.42 16.65 -14.72
CA GLU A 193 18.53 17.81 -14.72
C GLU A 193 18.07 18.13 -16.17
N ARG A 194 16.76 18.02 -16.42
CA ARG A 194 16.21 18.20 -17.78
C ARG A 194 16.42 19.65 -18.23
N VAL A 195 17.31 19.84 -19.20
CA VAL A 195 17.51 21.14 -19.84
C VAL A 195 16.28 21.48 -20.67
N MET A 196 15.49 22.44 -20.19
CA MET A 196 14.35 23.03 -20.90
C MET A 196 14.84 23.78 -22.13
N THR A 197 14.12 23.70 -23.26
CA THR A 197 14.45 24.55 -24.43
C THR A 197 14.00 25.99 -24.21
N GLU A 198 14.63 26.95 -24.88
CA GLU A 198 14.24 28.36 -24.78
C GLU A 198 12.79 28.59 -25.26
N GLU A 199 12.33 27.81 -26.24
CA GLU A 199 10.95 27.80 -26.72
C GLU A 199 9.97 27.33 -25.64
N GLU A 200 10.30 26.27 -24.90
CA GLU A 200 9.50 25.79 -23.76
C GLU A 200 9.45 26.83 -22.63
N VAL A 201 10.57 27.49 -22.34
CA VAL A 201 10.67 28.55 -21.33
C VAL A 201 9.85 29.78 -21.73
N GLN A 202 9.93 30.19 -23.00
CA GLN A 202 9.15 31.31 -23.53
C GLN A 202 7.65 31.01 -23.51
N ALA A 203 7.23 29.82 -23.96
CA ALA A 203 5.83 29.40 -23.94
C ALA A 203 5.26 29.33 -22.51
N ALA A 204 6.01 28.75 -21.56
CA ALA A 204 5.60 28.71 -20.16
C ALA A 204 5.50 30.12 -19.54
N THR A 205 6.40 31.03 -19.90
CA THR A 205 6.36 32.44 -19.46
C THR A 205 5.14 33.18 -20.03
N GLN A 206 4.71 32.88 -21.26
CA GLN A 206 3.48 33.43 -21.85
C GLN A 206 2.23 32.92 -21.11
N THR A 207 2.14 31.61 -20.86
CA THR A 207 1.06 31.01 -20.07
C THR A 207 0.99 31.61 -18.66
N TRP A 208 2.14 31.75 -18.00
CA TRP A 208 2.24 32.39 -16.68
C TRP A 208 1.66 33.80 -16.66
N ASN A 209 2.06 34.64 -17.62
CA ASN A 209 1.66 36.04 -17.73
C ASN A 209 0.18 36.24 -18.10
N ARG A 210 -0.51 35.21 -18.59
CA ARG A 210 -1.96 35.24 -18.83
C ARG A 210 -2.76 35.42 -17.53
N GLY A 211 -2.24 34.89 -16.42
CA GLY A 211 -2.89 34.95 -15.11
C GLY A 211 -4.30 34.32 -15.14
N LEU A 212 -5.28 35.02 -14.54
CA LEU A 212 -6.67 34.57 -14.45
C LEU A 212 -7.61 35.22 -15.49
N THR A 213 -7.09 35.64 -16.65
CA THR A 213 -7.94 36.18 -17.74
C THR A 213 -8.70 35.07 -18.47
N ASP A 214 -9.86 35.41 -19.06
CA ASP A 214 -10.76 34.51 -19.81
C ASP A 214 -11.27 33.27 -19.05
N CYS A 215 -11.18 33.26 -17.73
CA CYS A 215 -11.52 32.10 -16.91
C CYS A 215 -13.04 31.99 -16.68
N PRO A 216 -13.74 30.97 -17.23
CA PRO A 216 -15.18 30.80 -16.99
C PRO A 216 -15.43 30.45 -15.52
N SER A 217 -16.56 30.91 -14.98
CA SER A 217 -16.96 30.66 -13.60
C SER A 217 -16.97 29.16 -13.26
N PRO A 218 -16.59 28.74 -12.04
CA PRO A 218 -16.62 27.34 -11.65
C PRO A 218 -18.03 26.78 -11.82
N ALA A 219 -18.17 25.68 -12.55
CA ALA A 219 -19.45 25.02 -12.73
C ALA A 219 -19.89 24.42 -11.39
N LYS A 220 -21.04 24.85 -10.86
CA LYS A 220 -21.63 24.21 -9.68
C LYS A 220 -22.02 22.78 -10.05
N ARG A 221 -21.65 21.80 -9.22
CA ARG A 221 -22.21 20.45 -9.29
C ARG A 221 -23.66 20.51 -8.81
N GLU A 222 -24.60 20.44 -9.73
CA GLU A 222 -26.02 20.30 -9.43
C GLU A 222 -26.38 18.82 -9.48
N HIS A 223 -26.98 18.32 -8.39
CA HIS A 223 -27.40 16.92 -8.28
C HIS A 223 -28.89 16.79 -8.66
N PRO A 224 -29.29 15.73 -9.39
CA PRO A 224 -28.46 14.63 -9.85
C PRO A 224 -27.60 15.00 -11.07
N ILE A 225 -26.31 14.64 -11.02
CA ILE A 225 -25.38 14.82 -12.13
C ILE A 225 -25.77 13.85 -13.26
N LEU A 226 -25.92 14.38 -14.48
CA LEU A 226 -26.31 13.64 -15.68
C LEU A 226 -25.32 13.89 -16.83
N PRO A 227 -25.17 12.94 -17.78
CA PRO A 227 -24.31 13.13 -18.95
C PRO A 227 -24.77 14.31 -19.81
N GLN A 228 -23.80 15.04 -20.35
CA GLN A 228 -24.00 16.19 -21.22
C GLN A 228 -23.43 15.87 -22.61
N GLU A 229 -24.25 16.10 -23.64
CA GLU A 229 -23.85 15.87 -25.03
C GLU A 229 -22.71 16.82 -25.45
N GLY A 230 -21.76 16.30 -26.24
CA GLY A 230 -20.56 17.04 -26.65
C GLY A 230 -19.51 17.23 -25.54
N LYS A 231 -19.70 16.66 -24.34
CA LYS A 231 -18.72 16.67 -23.25
C LYS A 231 -18.28 15.24 -22.89
N ARG A 232 -17.11 15.12 -22.27
CA ARG A 232 -16.62 13.88 -21.67
C ARG A 232 -17.44 13.56 -20.41
N ASN A 233 -18.14 12.42 -20.39
CA ASN A 233 -18.92 11.99 -19.23
C ASN A 233 -18.28 10.72 -18.64
N VAL A 234 -17.73 10.83 -17.43
CA VAL A 234 -17.00 9.74 -16.79
C VAL A 234 -17.86 9.17 -15.66
N LEU A 235 -18.22 7.89 -15.77
CA LEU A 235 -18.91 7.13 -14.73
C LEU A 235 -17.87 6.31 -13.96
N ILE A 236 -17.74 6.56 -12.66
CA ILE A 236 -16.78 5.88 -11.80
C ILE A 236 -17.53 5.01 -10.81
N THR A 237 -17.20 3.72 -10.75
CA THR A 237 -17.63 2.83 -9.67
C THR A 237 -16.43 2.38 -8.83
N SER A 238 -16.71 1.96 -7.61
CA SER A 238 -15.79 1.16 -6.82
C SER A 238 -16.49 -0.13 -6.41
N ALA A 239 -15.80 -1.26 -6.44
CA ALA A 239 -16.34 -2.50 -5.91
C ALA A 239 -16.49 -2.39 -4.39
N LEU A 240 -17.64 -2.75 -3.85
CA LEU A 240 -18.03 -4.13 -3.55
C LEU A 240 -17.65 -4.72 -2.15
N PRO A 241 -17.09 -4.06 -1.12
CA PRO A 241 -16.90 -4.70 0.19
C PRO A 241 -18.23 -5.11 0.85
N TYR A 242 -18.30 -6.38 1.21
CA TYR A 242 -19.36 -7.00 2.00
C TYR A 242 -19.67 -6.23 3.29
N VAL A 243 -20.91 -5.78 3.45
CA VAL A 243 -21.33 -4.89 4.54
C VAL A 243 -21.11 -5.50 5.93
N ASN A 244 -21.19 -6.82 6.07
CA ASN A 244 -21.04 -7.50 7.37
C ASN A 244 -19.60 -7.48 7.94
N ASN A 245 -18.65 -6.82 7.27
CA ASN A 245 -17.25 -6.72 7.68
C ASN A 245 -16.75 -5.27 7.67
N VAL A 246 -16.34 -4.75 8.83
CA VAL A 246 -15.60 -3.49 8.95
C VAL A 246 -14.41 -3.47 7.97
N PRO A 247 -14.29 -2.47 7.07
CA PRO A 247 -13.22 -2.43 6.09
C PRO A 247 -11.88 -2.11 6.76
N HIS A 248 -10.81 -2.79 6.34
CA HIS A 248 -9.44 -2.49 6.70
C HIS A 248 -8.74 -1.62 5.65
N LEU A 249 -7.56 -1.07 5.97
CA LEU A 249 -6.83 -0.18 5.04
C LEU A 249 -6.61 -0.79 3.65
N GLY A 250 -6.32 -2.10 3.59
CA GLY A 250 -6.21 -2.85 2.35
C GLY A 250 -7.49 -2.92 1.50
N ASN A 251 -8.69 -2.81 2.10
CA ASN A 251 -9.91 -2.61 1.33
C ASN A 251 -9.91 -1.18 0.80
N ILE A 252 -9.77 -0.18 1.68
CA ILE A 252 -9.91 1.26 1.37
C ILE A 252 -8.99 1.72 0.23
N ILE A 253 -7.75 1.21 0.14
CA ILE A 253 -6.82 1.56 -0.95
C ILE A 253 -7.15 0.90 -2.31
N GLY A 254 -7.98 -0.14 -2.32
CA GLY A 254 -8.41 -0.85 -3.54
C GLY A 254 -9.89 -0.65 -3.92
N CYS A 255 -10.76 -0.37 -2.94
CA CYS A 255 -12.23 -0.54 -3.00
C CYS A 255 -12.95 0.24 -1.87
N VAL A 256 -14.13 0.81 -2.12
CA VAL A 256 -14.83 1.66 -1.11
C VAL A 256 -16.39 1.57 -1.04
N LEU A 257 -17.11 0.68 -1.74
CA LEU A 257 -18.60 0.76 -1.85
C LEU A 257 -19.39 -0.50 -1.39
N SER A 258 -20.33 -0.43 -0.43
CA SER A 258 -20.87 -1.65 0.23
C SER A 258 -21.83 -2.55 -0.58
N ALA A 259 -21.81 -3.86 -0.31
CA ALA A 259 -22.80 -4.87 -0.77
C ALA A 259 -23.45 -5.66 0.39
N ASP A 260 -24.77 -5.90 0.33
CA ASP A 260 -25.56 -6.30 1.53
C ASP A 260 -26.00 -7.79 1.60
N TYR A 261 -26.05 -8.52 0.48
CA TYR A 261 -26.71 -9.83 0.40
C TYR A 261 -25.81 -11.05 0.66
N GLY A 262 -26.45 -12.21 0.88
CA GLY A 262 -25.80 -13.53 0.89
C GLY A 262 -25.69 -14.21 2.27
N THR A 263 -25.24 -15.47 2.25
CA THR A 263 -25.18 -16.36 3.43
C THR A 263 -24.31 -15.82 4.58
N ALA A 264 -23.32 -14.97 4.28
CA ALA A 264 -22.46 -14.35 5.29
C ALA A 264 -23.26 -13.38 6.19
N THR A 265 -24.19 -12.62 5.61
CA THR A 265 -25.08 -11.70 6.33
C THR A 265 -26.03 -12.46 7.25
N GLU A 266 -26.69 -13.53 6.78
CA GLU A 266 -27.59 -14.36 7.61
C GLU A 266 -26.86 -14.93 8.84
N ASN A 267 -25.58 -15.29 8.70
CA ASN A 267 -24.77 -15.77 9.81
C ASN A 267 -24.44 -14.69 10.82
N LYS A 268 -23.88 -13.57 10.34
CA LYS A 268 -23.45 -12.49 11.22
C LYS A 268 -24.66 -11.90 11.97
N ALA A 269 -25.82 -11.84 11.31
CA ALA A 269 -27.10 -11.49 11.91
C ALA A 269 -27.43 -12.42 13.10
N ARG A 270 -27.44 -13.74 12.86
CA ARG A 270 -27.71 -14.74 13.90
C ARG A 270 -26.69 -14.73 15.04
N GLU A 271 -25.40 -14.56 14.75
CA GLU A 271 -24.34 -14.44 15.76
C GLU A 271 -24.56 -13.24 16.70
N GLU A 272 -25.12 -12.15 16.18
CA GLU A 272 -25.39 -10.92 16.95
C GLU A 272 -26.82 -10.81 17.46
N GLY A 273 -27.67 -11.84 17.24
CA GLY A 273 -29.08 -11.84 17.66
C GLY A 273 -29.97 -10.86 16.88
N LEU A 274 -29.56 -10.46 15.68
CA LEU A 274 -30.24 -9.49 14.81
C LEU A 274 -30.88 -10.17 13.59
N SER A 275 -31.80 -9.47 12.92
CA SER A 275 -32.22 -9.83 11.56
C SER A 275 -31.16 -9.44 10.51
N PRO A 276 -31.17 -10.07 9.32
CA PRO A 276 -30.29 -9.69 8.21
C PRO A 276 -30.42 -8.21 7.81
N ARG A 277 -31.61 -7.61 7.94
CA ARG A 277 -31.81 -6.19 7.63
C ARG A 277 -31.12 -5.29 8.66
N GLU A 278 -31.37 -5.53 9.95
CA GLU A 278 -30.80 -4.73 11.04
C GLU A 278 -29.27 -4.75 11.04
N ILE A 279 -28.65 -5.89 10.72
CA ILE A 279 -27.18 -5.95 10.64
C ILE A 279 -26.62 -5.21 9.42
N CYS A 280 -27.28 -5.29 8.25
CA CYS A 280 -26.89 -4.46 7.10
C CYS A 280 -27.06 -2.97 7.41
N ASP A 281 -28.15 -2.58 8.08
CA ASP A 281 -28.41 -1.19 8.45
C ASP A 281 -27.35 -0.66 9.44
N LYS A 282 -27.03 -1.44 10.47
CA LYS A 282 -25.95 -1.17 11.44
C LYS A 282 -24.60 -0.97 10.74
N TYR A 283 -24.19 -1.92 9.90
CA TYR A 283 -22.86 -1.85 9.29
C TYR A 283 -22.76 -0.86 8.12
N HIS A 284 -23.84 -0.64 7.36
CA HIS A 284 -23.85 0.41 6.33
C HIS A 284 -23.55 1.79 6.94
N ALA A 285 -24.10 2.09 8.13
CA ALA A 285 -23.76 3.30 8.88
C ALA A 285 -22.27 3.34 9.30
N VAL A 286 -21.69 2.22 9.72
CA VAL A 286 -20.25 2.10 10.02
C VAL A 286 -19.40 2.37 8.79
N HIS A 287 -19.71 1.76 7.65
CA HIS A 287 -19.03 2.01 6.38
C HIS A 287 -19.12 3.49 5.97
N SER A 288 -20.32 4.07 5.96
CA SER A 288 -20.54 5.49 5.63
C SER A 288 -19.71 6.42 6.53
N ALA A 289 -19.67 6.16 7.84
CA ALA A 289 -18.87 6.94 8.78
C ALA A 289 -17.36 6.84 8.52
N ILE A 290 -16.85 5.64 8.19
CA ILE A 290 -15.44 5.42 7.82
C ILE A 290 -15.10 6.16 6.53
N TYR A 291 -15.89 6.01 5.48
CA TYR A 291 -15.63 6.64 4.18
C TYR A 291 -15.72 8.17 4.25
N LYS A 292 -16.67 8.71 5.04
CA LYS A 292 -16.74 10.14 5.33
C LYS A 292 -15.49 10.65 6.07
N TRP A 293 -14.98 9.90 7.06
CA TRP A 293 -13.74 10.28 7.76
C TRP A 293 -12.51 10.22 6.85
N PHE A 294 -12.42 9.21 5.98
CA PHE A 294 -11.40 9.10 4.95
C PHE A 294 -11.57 10.10 3.77
N GLN A 295 -12.58 10.97 3.81
CA GLN A 295 -12.89 11.96 2.75
C GLN A 295 -13.04 11.31 1.36
N ILE A 296 -13.86 10.26 1.29
CA ILE A 296 -14.29 9.67 0.02
C ILE A 296 -15.53 10.44 -0.46
N ASP A 297 -15.36 11.28 -1.49
CA ASP A 297 -16.38 12.15 -2.07
C ASP A 297 -17.26 11.38 -3.06
N PHE A 298 -18.16 10.53 -2.54
CA PHE A 298 -19.17 9.87 -3.36
C PHE A 298 -20.30 10.84 -3.71
N ASP A 299 -20.63 10.98 -5.01
CA ASP A 299 -21.87 11.65 -5.43
C ASP A 299 -23.12 10.96 -4.85
N PHE A 300 -23.07 9.62 -4.70
CA PHE A 300 -24.09 8.84 -4.01
C PHE A 300 -23.53 7.52 -3.45
N PHE A 301 -23.75 7.25 -2.16
CA PHE A 301 -23.36 6.01 -1.48
C PHE A 301 -24.61 5.16 -1.18
N GLY A 302 -24.99 4.28 -2.12
CA GLY A 302 -26.22 3.49 -2.04
C GLY A 302 -26.06 2.09 -1.44
N ARG A 303 -27.05 1.22 -1.70
CA ARG A 303 -27.17 -0.14 -1.18
C ARG A 303 -27.86 -1.08 -2.16
N THR A 304 -27.57 -2.38 -2.07
CA THR A 304 -28.26 -3.41 -2.87
C THR A 304 -29.60 -3.86 -2.27
N THR A 305 -29.92 -3.54 -1.01
CA THR A 305 -31.19 -3.94 -0.36
C THR A 305 -32.34 -2.96 -0.64
N THR A 306 -32.69 -2.78 -1.93
CA THR A 306 -33.69 -1.81 -2.42
C THR A 306 -34.70 -2.44 -3.41
N SER A 307 -35.83 -1.77 -3.67
CA SER A 307 -36.80 -2.21 -4.69
C SER A 307 -36.21 -2.14 -6.10
N GLN A 308 -35.51 -1.05 -6.43
CA GLN A 308 -34.78 -0.87 -7.69
C GLN A 308 -33.81 -2.02 -7.99
N GLN A 309 -33.12 -2.57 -6.98
CA GLN A 309 -32.30 -3.77 -7.17
C GLN A 309 -33.14 -4.96 -7.64
N THR A 310 -34.30 -5.18 -7.01
CA THR A 310 -35.19 -6.29 -7.35
C THR A 310 -35.73 -6.12 -8.75
N GLU A 311 -36.26 -4.95 -9.08
CA GLU A 311 -36.83 -4.64 -10.39
C GLU A 311 -35.80 -4.78 -11.53
N ILE A 312 -34.60 -4.19 -11.39
CA ILE A 312 -33.57 -4.22 -12.43
C ILE A 312 -32.94 -5.62 -12.57
N ALA A 313 -32.70 -6.33 -11.46
CA ALA A 313 -32.19 -7.71 -11.53
C ALA A 313 -33.21 -8.68 -12.16
N GLN A 314 -34.51 -8.48 -11.92
CA GLN A 314 -35.57 -9.26 -12.53
C GLN A 314 -35.78 -8.92 -14.02
N ASP A 315 -35.64 -7.66 -14.44
CA ASP A 315 -35.62 -7.27 -15.87
C ASP A 315 -34.46 -7.95 -16.62
N ILE A 316 -33.24 -7.88 -16.07
CA ILE A 316 -32.05 -8.53 -16.66
C ILE A 316 -32.24 -10.06 -16.72
N PHE A 317 -32.76 -10.65 -15.65
CA PHE A 317 -33.09 -12.09 -15.61
C PHE A 317 -34.06 -12.48 -16.72
N TRP A 318 -35.19 -11.78 -16.88
CA TRP A 318 -36.17 -12.12 -17.90
C TRP A 318 -35.61 -11.98 -19.32
N ARG A 319 -34.81 -10.93 -19.58
CA ARG A 319 -34.15 -10.77 -20.88
C ARG A 319 -33.20 -11.93 -21.21
N LEU A 320 -32.48 -12.47 -20.21
CA LEU A 320 -31.62 -13.64 -20.37
C LEU A 320 -32.42 -14.92 -20.58
N HIS A 321 -33.52 -15.09 -19.84
CA HIS A 321 -34.45 -16.21 -19.95
C HIS A 321 -35.09 -16.29 -21.35
N GLU A 322 -35.70 -15.19 -21.82
CA GLU A 322 -36.33 -15.08 -23.15
C GLU A 322 -35.38 -15.40 -24.31
N ARG A 323 -34.08 -15.16 -24.13
CA ARG A 323 -33.04 -15.39 -25.15
C ARG A 323 -32.39 -16.77 -25.04
N GLY A 324 -32.83 -17.62 -24.12
CA GLY A 324 -32.30 -18.98 -23.95
C GLY A 324 -30.86 -19.05 -23.40
N PHE A 325 -30.43 -18.01 -22.66
CA PHE A 325 -29.14 -17.97 -21.97
C PHE A 325 -29.17 -18.57 -20.56
N LEU A 326 -30.33 -19.06 -20.11
CA LEU A 326 -30.47 -19.76 -18.83
C LEU A 326 -30.74 -21.25 -19.07
N ILE A 327 -30.09 -22.09 -18.27
CA ILE A 327 -30.35 -23.53 -18.23
C ILE A 327 -30.75 -23.96 -16.81
N GLU A 328 -31.52 -25.02 -16.72
CA GLU A 328 -31.95 -25.63 -15.46
C GLU A 328 -31.18 -26.92 -15.20
N ASP A 329 -30.71 -27.13 -13.98
CA ASP A 329 -30.08 -28.38 -13.56
C ASP A 329 -30.39 -28.69 -12.08
N MET A 330 -30.21 -29.94 -11.69
CA MET A 330 -30.46 -30.47 -10.35
C MET A 330 -29.15 -30.61 -9.58
N VAL A 331 -28.98 -29.86 -8.48
CA VAL A 331 -27.78 -29.91 -7.64
C VAL A 331 -28.07 -30.73 -6.38
N GLU A 332 -27.23 -31.73 -6.10
CA GLU A 332 -27.26 -32.43 -4.81
C GLU A 332 -26.61 -31.59 -3.72
N GLN A 333 -27.35 -31.34 -2.64
CA GLN A 333 -26.91 -30.52 -1.52
C GLN A 333 -27.31 -31.18 -0.19
N LEU A 334 -26.54 -30.91 0.86
CA LEU A 334 -26.87 -31.35 2.21
C LEU A 334 -27.98 -30.47 2.80
N CYS A 335 -29.08 -31.09 3.22
CA CYS A 335 -30.23 -30.45 3.82
C CYS A 335 -30.35 -30.87 5.29
N CYS A 336 -30.34 -29.89 6.20
CA CYS A 336 -30.60 -30.14 7.61
C CYS A 336 -32.11 -30.10 7.86
N GLN A 337 -32.70 -31.24 8.20
CA GLN A 337 -34.14 -31.34 8.49
C GLN A 337 -34.54 -30.54 9.73
N SER A 338 -33.70 -30.51 10.77
CA SER A 338 -33.95 -29.75 12.00
C SER A 338 -33.91 -28.23 11.77
N CYS A 339 -32.97 -27.74 10.97
CA CYS A 339 -32.88 -26.31 10.61
C CYS A 339 -33.78 -25.94 9.41
N GLN A 340 -34.51 -26.92 8.84
CA GLN A 340 -35.36 -26.80 7.64
C GLN A 340 -34.70 -26.00 6.49
N ARG A 341 -33.42 -26.27 6.21
CA ARG A 341 -32.65 -25.54 5.18
C ARG A 341 -31.55 -26.38 4.53
N PHE A 342 -31.19 -26.01 3.32
CA PHE A 342 -29.94 -26.45 2.69
C PHE A 342 -28.74 -25.81 3.40
N LEU A 343 -27.62 -26.53 3.40
CA LEU A 343 -26.38 -26.13 4.06
C LEU A 343 -25.35 -25.76 3.00
N ALA A 344 -24.92 -24.50 3.01
CA ALA A 344 -23.67 -24.11 2.39
C ALA A 344 -22.49 -24.79 3.12
N ASP A 345 -21.41 -25.08 2.40
CA ASP A 345 -20.23 -25.84 2.83
C ASP A 345 -19.69 -25.44 4.22
N ARG A 346 -19.66 -24.14 4.52
CA ARG A 346 -19.25 -23.56 5.81
C ARG A 346 -20.10 -23.99 7.02
N PHE A 347 -21.26 -24.59 6.81
CA PHE A 347 -22.12 -25.18 7.85
C PHE A 347 -22.01 -26.70 7.95
N VAL A 348 -21.22 -27.32 7.09
CA VAL A 348 -21.01 -28.76 7.07
C VAL A 348 -19.62 -29.03 7.64
N GLU A 349 -19.58 -29.93 8.61
CA GLU A 349 -18.34 -30.61 9.00
C GLU A 349 -18.53 -32.12 8.90
N GLY A 350 -17.44 -32.85 8.82
CA GLY A 350 -17.47 -34.31 8.82
C GLY A 350 -16.10 -34.93 8.59
N VAL A 351 -16.10 -36.25 8.47
CA VAL A 351 -14.87 -37.02 8.27
C VAL A 351 -14.43 -36.93 6.80
N CYS A 352 -13.20 -36.43 6.57
CA CYS A 352 -12.61 -36.33 5.25
C CYS A 352 -12.58 -37.69 4.54
N PRO A 353 -13.15 -37.82 3.32
CA PRO A 353 -13.18 -39.09 2.60
C PRO A 353 -11.77 -39.62 2.26
N HIS A 354 -10.76 -38.74 2.16
CA HIS A 354 -9.41 -39.10 1.73
C HIS A 354 -8.40 -39.35 2.87
N CYS A 355 -8.40 -38.55 3.93
CA CYS A 355 -7.39 -38.64 5.00
C CYS A 355 -7.96 -38.97 6.39
N GLN A 356 -9.27 -39.25 6.48
CA GLN A 356 -9.99 -39.57 7.72
C GLN A 356 -9.82 -38.52 8.86
N TYR A 357 -9.55 -37.25 8.50
CA TYR A 357 -9.63 -36.14 9.45
C TYR A 357 -11.08 -35.91 9.87
N PRO A 358 -11.43 -35.93 11.17
CA PRO A 358 -12.83 -35.94 11.61
C PRO A 358 -13.58 -34.61 11.47
N GLU A 359 -12.87 -33.50 11.29
CA GLU A 359 -13.40 -32.12 11.31
C GLU A 359 -13.15 -31.40 9.98
N ALA A 360 -13.22 -32.11 8.85
CA ALA A 360 -13.10 -31.49 7.54
C ALA A 360 -14.34 -30.63 7.24
N ARG A 361 -14.14 -29.47 6.60
CA ARG A 361 -15.21 -28.55 6.20
C ARG A 361 -15.84 -29.02 4.88
N GLY A 362 -17.03 -28.53 4.56
CA GLY A 362 -17.74 -28.90 3.32
C GLY A 362 -17.00 -28.57 2.03
N ASP A 363 -16.08 -27.62 2.06
CA ASP A 363 -15.30 -27.11 0.91
C ASP A 363 -13.87 -27.67 0.87
N GLN A 364 -13.25 -27.87 2.03
CA GLN A 364 -11.84 -28.23 2.15
C GLN A 364 -11.52 -29.00 3.44
N CYS A 365 -10.63 -29.98 3.33
CA CYS A 365 -10.06 -30.65 4.50
C CYS A 365 -8.77 -29.95 4.97
N ASP A 366 -8.83 -29.21 6.08
CA ASP A 366 -7.70 -28.43 6.62
C ASP A 366 -6.44 -29.29 6.95
N LYS A 367 -6.59 -30.59 7.24
CA LYS A 367 -5.45 -31.50 7.50
C LYS A 367 -4.63 -31.87 6.25
N CYS A 368 -5.27 -32.01 5.09
CA CYS A 368 -4.61 -32.48 3.86
C CYS A 368 -4.67 -31.48 2.70
N GLY A 369 -5.31 -30.33 2.89
CA GLY A 369 -5.44 -29.24 1.92
C GLY A 369 -6.37 -29.52 0.74
N ARG A 370 -6.87 -30.75 0.58
CA ARG A 370 -7.68 -31.16 -0.57
C ARG A 370 -9.08 -30.54 -0.51
N LEU A 371 -9.47 -29.92 -1.62
CA LEU A 371 -10.85 -29.48 -1.89
C LEU A 371 -11.76 -30.69 -2.08
N ILE A 372 -12.97 -30.61 -1.53
CA ILE A 372 -13.99 -31.68 -1.54
C ILE A 372 -15.36 -31.05 -1.70
N ASN A 373 -16.34 -31.80 -2.21
CA ASN A 373 -17.74 -31.36 -2.16
C ASN A 373 -18.38 -31.79 -0.83
N ALA A 374 -19.27 -30.97 -0.27
CA ALA A 374 -19.84 -31.25 1.05
C ALA A 374 -20.60 -32.59 1.13
N VAL A 375 -21.19 -33.04 0.01
CA VAL A 375 -21.87 -34.35 -0.12
C VAL A 375 -20.92 -35.56 -0.05
N GLU A 376 -19.61 -35.37 -0.23
CA GLU A 376 -18.59 -36.43 -0.15
C GLU A 376 -18.08 -36.67 1.28
N LEU A 377 -18.43 -35.79 2.23
CA LEU A 377 -18.06 -35.95 3.64
C LEU A 377 -18.71 -37.20 4.23
N LYS A 378 -17.92 -38.00 4.94
CA LYS A 378 -18.43 -39.14 5.72
C LYS A 378 -18.94 -38.63 7.06
N ASN A 379 -20.09 -39.12 7.51
CA ASN A 379 -20.77 -38.67 8.73
C ASN A 379 -20.89 -37.13 8.80
N PRO A 380 -21.52 -36.47 7.81
CA PRO A 380 -21.66 -35.03 7.84
C PRO A 380 -22.50 -34.61 9.06
N GLN A 381 -22.21 -33.42 9.60
CA GLN A 381 -22.93 -32.78 10.68
C GLN A 381 -23.18 -31.32 10.36
N CYS A 382 -24.34 -30.82 10.80
CA CYS A 382 -24.68 -29.41 10.69
C CYS A 382 -24.07 -28.61 11.85
N LYS A 383 -23.10 -27.73 11.57
CA LYS A 383 -22.46 -26.83 12.57
C LYS A 383 -23.43 -25.94 13.36
N VAL A 384 -24.70 -25.88 12.99
CA VAL A 384 -25.74 -25.07 13.65
C VAL A 384 -26.46 -25.83 14.76
N CYS A 385 -26.64 -27.15 14.62
CA CYS A 385 -27.47 -27.94 15.52
C CYS A 385 -26.95 -29.36 15.81
N GLY A 386 -25.75 -29.72 15.33
CA GLY A 386 -25.10 -31.03 15.48
C GLY A 386 -25.74 -32.18 14.69
N GLN A 387 -26.96 -32.01 14.19
CA GLN A 387 -27.70 -33.07 13.49
C GLN A 387 -27.08 -33.40 12.13
N THR A 388 -27.08 -34.69 11.77
CA THR A 388 -26.67 -35.17 10.44
C THR A 388 -27.64 -34.68 9.36
N PRO A 389 -27.15 -33.93 8.36
CA PRO A 389 -27.97 -33.55 7.21
C PRO A 389 -28.11 -34.71 6.23
N ILE A 390 -29.18 -34.68 5.42
CA ILE A 390 -29.43 -35.64 4.35
C ILE A 390 -29.12 -35.01 2.99
N VAL A 391 -28.64 -35.80 2.02
CA VAL A 391 -28.54 -35.33 0.64
C VAL A 391 -29.95 -35.13 0.08
N ARG A 392 -30.21 -33.97 -0.52
CA ARG A 392 -31.41 -33.68 -1.30
C ARG A 392 -31.03 -33.00 -2.59
N SER A 393 -31.72 -33.37 -3.66
CA SER A 393 -31.59 -32.71 -4.96
C SER A 393 -32.43 -31.44 -5.00
N SER A 394 -31.87 -30.35 -5.53
CA SER A 394 -32.46 -29.01 -5.58
C SER A 394 -32.37 -28.43 -6.99
N LYS A 395 -33.49 -27.98 -7.56
CA LYS A 395 -33.52 -27.35 -8.90
C LYS A 395 -32.84 -25.99 -8.87
N HIS A 396 -31.96 -25.70 -9.82
CA HIS A 396 -31.24 -24.43 -9.92
C HIS A 396 -31.17 -23.91 -11.35
N LEU A 397 -31.20 -22.57 -11.49
CA LEU A 397 -30.89 -21.88 -12.74
C LEU A 397 -29.40 -21.55 -12.83
N PHE A 398 -28.86 -21.69 -14.04
CA PHE A 398 -27.48 -21.37 -14.39
C PHE A 398 -27.46 -20.43 -15.59
N LEU A 399 -26.56 -19.45 -15.57
CA LEU A 399 -26.24 -18.61 -16.72
C LEU A 399 -25.28 -19.39 -17.63
N ASP A 400 -25.68 -19.58 -18.88
CA ASP A 400 -24.97 -20.34 -19.92
C ASP A 400 -23.87 -19.49 -20.57
N LEU A 401 -22.80 -19.23 -19.79
CA LEU A 401 -21.64 -18.45 -20.25
C LEU A 401 -21.02 -18.95 -21.58
N PRO A 402 -20.93 -20.26 -21.88
CA PRO A 402 -20.48 -20.73 -23.21
C PRO A 402 -21.20 -20.09 -24.39
N LYS A 403 -22.52 -19.83 -24.30
CA LYS A 403 -23.28 -19.15 -25.38
C LYS A 403 -22.95 -17.66 -25.52
N LEU A 404 -22.38 -17.05 -24.48
CA LEU A 404 -22.02 -15.63 -24.43
C LEU A 404 -20.53 -15.39 -24.74
N GLU A 405 -19.70 -16.44 -24.68
CA GLU A 405 -18.25 -16.40 -24.77
C GLU A 405 -17.75 -15.61 -26.00
N SER A 406 -18.21 -15.94 -27.21
CA SER A 406 -17.76 -15.25 -28.43
C SER A 406 -18.15 -13.77 -28.51
N GLN A 407 -19.31 -13.37 -27.97
CA GLN A 407 -19.72 -11.97 -27.90
C GLN A 407 -18.91 -11.20 -26.85
N LEU A 408 -18.57 -11.88 -25.75
CA LEU A 408 -17.70 -11.33 -24.71
C LEU A 408 -16.27 -11.15 -25.22
N GLU A 409 -15.73 -12.10 -25.99
CA GLU A 409 -14.40 -11.99 -26.61
C GLU A 409 -14.29 -10.80 -27.56
N GLU A 410 -15.28 -10.61 -28.44
CA GLU A 410 -15.35 -9.46 -29.36
C GLU A 410 -15.35 -8.12 -28.59
N TRP A 411 -16.19 -8.01 -27.56
CA TRP A 411 -16.23 -6.82 -26.70
C TRP A 411 -14.93 -6.63 -25.89
N LEU A 412 -14.31 -7.71 -25.42
CA LEU A 412 -13.04 -7.65 -24.68
C LEU A 412 -11.89 -7.19 -25.57
N GLU A 413 -11.81 -7.63 -26.82
CA GLU A 413 -10.77 -7.16 -27.75
C GLU A 413 -10.91 -5.66 -28.06
N GLN A 414 -12.15 -5.19 -28.28
CA GLN A 414 -12.45 -3.77 -28.49
C GLN A 414 -12.18 -2.92 -27.23
N SER A 415 -12.60 -3.36 -26.05
CA SER A 415 -12.43 -2.60 -24.80
C SER A 415 -10.99 -2.63 -24.24
N VAL A 416 -10.21 -3.67 -24.51
CA VAL A 416 -8.79 -3.77 -24.12
C VAL A 416 -7.87 -3.00 -25.07
N SER A 417 -8.24 -2.85 -26.34
CA SER A 417 -7.47 -2.06 -27.32
C SER A 417 -7.70 -0.55 -27.18
N SER A 418 -8.90 -0.14 -26.74
CA SER A 418 -9.27 1.27 -26.57
C SER A 418 -9.15 1.81 -25.13
N GLY A 419 -9.17 0.95 -24.10
CA GLY A 419 -9.21 1.38 -22.69
C GLY A 419 -7.95 1.06 -21.86
N ASP A 420 -7.71 1.86 -20.81
CA ASP A 420 -6.56 1.77 -19.90
C ASP A 420 -6.63 0.61 -18.88
N TRP A 421 -6.86 -0.62 -19.35
CA TRP A 421 -6.90 -1.81 -18.48
C TRP A 421 -5.53 -2.08 -17.83
N THR A 422 -5.52 -2.40 -16.53
CA THR A 422 -4.29 -2.85 -15.85
C THR A 422 -3.77 -4.16 -16.46
N ALA A 423 -2.45 -4.38 -16.43
CA ALA A 423 -1.84 -5.59 -16.99
C ALA A 423 -2.38 -6.86 -16.30
N ASN A 424 -2.52 -6.81 -14.97
CA ASN A 424 -3.03 -7.92 -14.17
C ASN A 424 -4.49 -8.26 -14.54
N ALA A 425 -5.37 -7.26 -14.71
CA ALA A 425 -6.75 -7.51 -15.10
C ALA A 425 -6.86 -8.16 -16.50
N ARG A 426 -6.03 -7.72 -17.46
CA ARG A 426 -5.94 -8.33 -18.80
C ARG A 426 -5.46 -9.77 -18.74
N GLN A 427 -4.44 -10.07 -17.94
CA GLN A 427 -3.91 -11.43 -17.79
C GLN A 427 -4.92 -12.37 -17.12
N ILE A 428 -5.59 -11.93 -16.06
CA ILE A 428 -6.65 -12.70 -15.39
C ILE A 428 -7.75 -13.02 -16.40
N THR A 429 -8.33 -12.02 -17.04
CA THR A 429 -9.44 -12.17 -18.00
C THR A 429 -9.10 -13.14 -19.14
N ARG A 430 -7.91 -13.01 -19.74
CA ARG A 430 -7.45 -13.93 -20.80
C ARG A 430 -7.24 -15.36 -20.32
N SER A 431 -6.83 -15.57 -19.06
CA SER A 431 -6.72 -16.93 -18.50
C SER A 431 -8.10 -17.60 -18.41
N TRP A 432 -9.13 -16.85 -18.04
CA TRP A 432 -10.49 -17.38 -17.90
C TRP A 432 -11.11 -17.80 -19.24
N LEU A 433 -10.93 -16.98 -20.28
CA LEU A 433 -11.36 -17.33 -21.64
C LEU A 433 -10.62 -18.56 -22.17
N ARG A 434 -9.28 -18.59 -22.04
CA ARG A 434 -8.44 -19.73 -22.49
C ARG A 434 -8.87 -21.06 -21.85
N ASP A 435 -9.31 -21.03 -20.59
CA ASP A 435 -9.71 -22.23 -19.85
C ASP A 435 -11.16 -22.68 -20.16
N GLY A 436 -11.88 -21.91 -21.00
CA GLY A 436 -13.26 -22.11 -21.44
C GLY A 436 -14.28 -21.72 -20.36
N LEU A 437 -15.28 -20.91 -20.73
CA LEU A 437 -16.33 -20.57 -19.78
C LEU A 437 -17.26 -21.77 -19.55
N LYS A 438 -17.93 -21.79 -18.40
CA LYS A 438 -18.80 -22.89 -17.97
C LYS A 438 -20.08 -22.31 -17.38
N PRO A 439 -21.23 -22.98 -17.49
CA PRO A 439 -22.46 -22.49 -16.90
C PRO A 439 -22.31 -22.23 -15.40
N ARG A 440 -22.86 -21.11 -14.90
CA ARG A 440 -22.74 -20.68 -13.50
C ARG A 440 -24.09 -20.58 -12.81
N CYS A 441 -24.24 -21.29 -11.69
CA CYS A 441 -25.47 -21.29 -10.90
C CYS A 441 -25.79 -19.90 -10.33
N ILE A 442 -26.85 -19.26 -10.82
CA ILE A 442 -27.29 -17.91 -10.45
C ILE A 442 -28.37 -17.89 -9.35
N THR A 443 -28.69 -19.03 -8.73
CA THR A 443 -29.76 -19.15 -7.71
C THR A 443 -29.27 -19.83 -6.44
N ARG A 444 -29.87 -19.53 -5.29
CA ARG A 444 -29.54 -20.14 -3.99
C ARG A 444 -30.79 -20.37 -3.13
N ASP A 445 -30.75 -21.45 -2.36
CA ASP A 445 -31.74 -21.79 -1.32
C ASP A 445 -31.47 -21.00 -0.03
N LEU A 446 -31.65 -19.67 -0.11
CA LEU A 446 -31.52 -18.73 1.00
C LEU A 446 -32.80 -17.90 1.14
N LYS A 447 -33.01 -17.28 2.31
CA LYS A 447 -34.12 -16.35 2.52
C LYS A 447 -33.71 -14.90 2.28
N TRP A 448 -32.43 -14.56 2.51
CA TRP A 448 -31.90 -13.21 2.33
C TRP A 448 -31.20 -13.02 0.98
N GLY A 449 -31.93 -12.47 0.01
CA GLY A 449 -31.45 -12.12 -1.33
C GLY A 449 -32.59 -11.63 -2.23
N THR A 450 -32.26 -11.17 -3.43
CA THR A 450 -33.25 -10.76 -4.42
C THR A 450 -34.07 -11.97 -4.91
N PRO A 451 -35.40 -11.99 -4.83
CA PRO A 451 -36.22 -13.16 -5.17
C PRO A 451 -36.20 -13.48 -6.67
N VAL A 452 -36.17 -14.78 -7.01
CA VAL A 452 -36.27 -15.25 -8.41
C VAL A 452 -37.73 -15.15 -8.87
N PRO A 453 -38.04 -14.47 -9.99
CA PRO A 453 -39.42 -14.19 -10.39
C PRO A 453 -40.06 -15.36 -11.17
N HIS A 454 -39.70 -16.62 -10.89
CA HIS A 454 -40.14 -17.79 -11.66
C HIS A 454 -40.86 -18.82 -10.75
N PRO A 455 -42.04 -19.36 -11.13
CA PRO A 455 -42.84 -20.25 -10.28
C PRO A 455 -42.06 -21.46 -9.71
N ASP A 456 -41.31 -22.18 -10.56
CA ASP A 456 -40.47 -23.33 -10.17
C ASP A 456 -39.38 -23.01 -9.13
N PHE A 457 -39.05 -21.72 -8.94
CA PHE A 457 -38.00 -21.24 -8.04
C PHE A 457 -38.58 -20.44 -6.87
N THR A 458 -39.88 -20.58 -6.59
CA THR A 458 -40.54 -20.00 -5.41
C THR A 458 -39.79 -20.38 -4.13
N GLY A 459 -39.39 -19.38 -3.34
CA GLY A 459 -38.61 -19.58 -2.11
C GLY A 459 -37.09 -19.62 -2.30
N LYS A 460 -36.58 -19.44 -3.52
CA LYS A 460 -35.17 -19.22 -3.82
C LYS A 460 -34.88 -17.75 -4.15
N VAL A 461 -33.63 -17.36 -3.98
CA VAL A 461 -33.12 -16.02 -4.32
C VAL A 461 -32.02 -16.13 -5.38
N PHE A 462 -31.75 -15.03 -6.06
CA PHE A 462 -30.55 -14.90 -6.88
C PHE A 462 -29.30 -15.06 -6.01
N TYR A 463 -28.26 -15.63 -6.61
CA TYR A 463 -26.96 -15.71 -5.99
C TYR A 463 -26.29 -14.34 -6.02
N VAL A 464 -25.74 -13.90 -4.89
CA VAL A 464 -25.16 -12.55 -4.72
C VAL A 464 -24.17 -12.15 -5.82
N TRP A 465 -23.39 -13.08 -6.37
CA TRP A 465 -22.43 -12.77 -7.43
C TRP A 465 -23.05 -12.54 -8.81
N PHE A 466 -24.34 -12.83 -8.99
CA PHE A 466 -25.12 -12.43 -10.16
C PHE A 466 -25.72 -11.04 -9.98
N ASP A 467 -26.35 -10.75 -8.84
CA ASP A 467 -27.05 -9.47 -8.66
C ASP A 467 -26.19 -8.35 -8.03
N ALA A 468 -25.06 -8.64 -7.39
CA ALA A 468 -24.17 -7.60 -6.84
C ALA A 468 -23.62 -6.63 -7.89
N PRO A 469 -23.15 -7.03 -9.10
CA PRO A 469 -22.79 -6.08 -10.15
C PRO A 469 -23.97 -5.25 -10.67
N ILE A 470 -25.20 -5.80 -10.62
CA ILE A 470 -26.45 -5.06 -10.92
C ILE A 470 -26.69 -3.97 -9.86
N GLY A 471 -26.11 -4.13 -8.66
CA GLY A 471 -26.03 -3.13 -7.61
C GLY A 471 -25.55 -1.76 -8.07
N TYR A 472 -24.63 -1.65 -9.04
CA TYR A 472 -24.19 -0.34 -9.53
C TYR A 472 -25.32 0.42 -10.27
N LEU A 473 -26.09 -0.31 -11.08
CA LEU A 473 -27.23 0.22 -11.82
C LEU A 473 -28.32 0.65 -10.84
N SER A 474 -28.67 -0.22 -9.88
CA SER A 474 -29.73 0.06 -8.90
C SER A 474 -29.33 1.17 -7.92
N ILE A 475 -28.06 1.28 -7.54
CA ILE A 475 -27.56 2.42 -6.76
C ILE A 475 -27.75 3.73 -7.53
N THR A 476 -27.47 3.76 -8.84
CA THR A 476 -27.73 4.95 -9.66
C THR A 476 -29.23 5.20 -9.86
N ALA A 477 -30.06 4.16 -9.96
CA ALA A 477 -31.51 4.29 -10.05
C ALA A 477 -32.15 4.85 -8.76
N ASN A 478 -31.58 4.54 -7.59
CA ASN A 478 -31.97 5.17 -6.32
C ASN A 478 -31.46 6.62 -6.17
N TYR A 479 -30.53 7.06 -7.02
CA TYR A 479 -30.03 8.44 -7.06
C TYR A 479 -30.77 9.32 -8.07
N THR A 480 -31.19 8.75 -9.21
CA THR A 480 -31.93 9.46 -10.26
C THR A 480 -32.74 8.52 -11.14
N ASP A 481 -33.98 8.90 -11.43
CA ASP A 481 -34.86 8.20 -12.37
C ASP A 481 -34.25 8.12 -13.80
N GLN A 482 -33.31 9.03 -14.12
CA GLN A 482 -32.62 9.09 -15.41
C GLN A 482 -31.34 8.24 -15.47
N TRP A 483 -31.17 7.25 -14.57
CA TRP A 483 -29.98 6.39 -14.48
C TRP A 483 -29.61 5.68 -15.79
N GLU A 484 -30.58 5.40 -16.66
CA GLU A 484 -30.34 4.81 -17.98
C GLU A 484 -29.45 5.70 -18.87
N LYS A 485 -29.46 7.03 -18.68
CA LYS A 485 -28.57 7.94 -19.41
C LYS A 485 -27.10 7.69 -19.10
N TRP A 486 -26.80 7.15 -17.91
CA TRP A 486 -25.46 6.71 -17.51
C TRP A 486 -25.19 5.27 -17.98
N TRP A 487 -26.08 4.34 -17.67
CA TRP A 487 -25.83 2.90 -17.81
C TRP A 487 -26.18 2.28 -19.18
N LYS A 488 -26.99 2.96 -20.00
CA LYS A 488 -27.43 2.49 -21.32
C LYS A 488 -26.98 3.43 -22.46
N ASN A 489 -25.88 4.15 -22.26
CA ASN A 489 -25.36 5.16 -23.19
C ASN A 489 -23.83 5.02 -23.47
N PRO A 490 -23.36 3.87 -23.99
CA PRO A 490 -21.94 3.59 -24.19
C PRO A 490 -21.24 4.51 -25.22
N LYS A 491 -21.98 5.37 -25.94
CA LYS A 491 -21.43 6.33 -26.90
C LYS A 491 -21.02 7.67 -26.29
N GLN A 492 -21.53 8.00 -25.10
CA GLN A 492 -21.23 9.27 -24.42
C GLN A 492 -20.60 9.09 -23.03
N VAL A 493 -20.58 7.85 -22.51
CA VAL A 493 -20.15 7.53 -21.14
C VAL A 493 -18.92 6.62 -21.15
N GLU A 494 -17.85 7.08 -20.50
CA GLU A 494 -16.67 6.28 -20.18
C GLU A 494 -16.85 5.65 -18.80
N LEU A 495 -16.79 4.32 -18.70
CA LEU A 495 -16.96 3.58 -17.44
C LEU A 495 -15.61 3.15 -16.85
N TYR A 496 -15.29 3.63 -15.66
CA TYR A 496 -14.12 3.21 -14.87
C TYR A 496 -14.57 2.45 -13.61
N ASN A 497 -14.17 1.18 -13.49
CA ASN A 497 -14.49 0.33 -12.34
C ASN A 497 -13.24 0.07 -11.50
N PHE A 498 -13.19 0.59 -10.26
CA PHE A 498 -12.06 0.39 -9.34
C PHE A 498 -12.29 -0.80 -8.42
N MET A 499 -11.43 -1.81 -8.50
CA MET A 499 -11.57 -3.07 -7.76
C MET A 499 -10.23 -3.73 -7.42
N ALA A 500 -10.26 -4.64 -6.44
CA ALA A 500 -9.16 -5.56 -6.16
C ALA A 500 -9.13 -6.75 -7.15
N LYS A 501 -7.99 -7.47 -7.23
CA LYS A 501 -7.70 -8.47 -8.28
C LYS A 501 -8.66 -9.67 -8.30
N ASP A 502 -9.14 -10.05 -7.14
CA ASP A 502 -10.19 -11.04 -6.87
C ASP A 502 -11.55 -10.68 -7.51
N ASN A 503 -11.85 -9.38 -7.63
CA ASN A 503 -13.10 -8.92 -8.23
C ASN A 503 -13.06 -8.83 -9.77
N VAL A 504 -11.90 -8.99 -10.42
CA VAL A 504 -11.76 -8.84 -11.89
C VAL A 504 -12.71 -9.77 -12.67
N PRO A 505 -12.78 -11.09 -12.42
CA PRO A 505 -13.61 -11.99 -13.23
C PRO A 505 -15.11 -11.64 -13.24
N PHE A 506 -15.61 -10.93 -12.22
CA PHE A 506 -17.01 -10.51 -12.13
C PHE A 506 -17.35 -9.30 -12.99
N HIS A 507 -16.34 -8.51 -13.35
CA HIS A 507 -16.51 -7.28 -14.13
C HIS A 507 -15.98 -7.43 -15.56
N SER A 508 -15.23 -8.49 -15.86
CA SER A 508 -14.73 -8.81 -17.20
C SER A 508 -15.25 -10.11 -17.80
N VAL A 509 -15.80 -11.03 -16.99
CA VAL A 509 -16.31 -12.35 -17.42
C VAL A 509 -17.58 -12.69 -16.62
N TYR A 510 -17.55 -13.71 -15.72
CA TYR A 510 -18.45 -13.94 -14.58
C TYR A 510 -17.92 -15.11 -13.69
N LEU A 511 -18.14 -15.03 -12.37
CA LEU A 511 -17.74 -15.90 -11.21
C LEU A 511 -17.07 -17.30 -11.42
N ASN A 512 -16.18 -17.67 -10.48
CA ASN A 512 -16.01 -19.03 -9.91
C ASN A 512 -15.47 -19.01 -8.44
N TYR A 513 -15.50 -20.15 -7.73
CA TYR A 513 -15.51 -20.30 -6.25
C TYR A 513 -14.14 -20.29 -5.51
N GLU A 514 -14.16 -19.76 -4.28
CA GLU A 514 -13.14 -19.70 -3.20
C GLU A 514 -11.74 -19.11 -3.48
N ASP A 515 -11.39 -18.10 -2.68
CA ASP A 515 -10.01 -17.63 -2.46
C ASP A 515 -9.92 -16.95 -1.08
N THR A 516 -8.93 -17.32 -0.25
CA THR A 516 -8.80 -16.78 1.12
C THR A 516 -7.75 -15.67 1.24
N LYS A 517 -8.03 -14.57 1.98
CA LYS A 517 -6.99 -13.72 2.62
C LYS A 517 -7.56 -12.76 3.68
N PHE A 518 -6.65 -12.28 4.55
CA PHE A 518 -6.84 -11.43 5.75
C PHE A 518 -7.77 -11.98 6.85
N SER A 519 -7.29 -11.94 8.10
CA SER A 519 -7.89 -12.67 9.24
C SER A 519 -8.15 -11.73 10.41
N LYS A 520 -9.43 -11.38 10.61
CA LYS A 520 -9.91 -10.58 11.75
C LYS A 520 -9.77 -11.32 13.08
N SER A 521 -9.80 -12.65 13.07
CA SER A 521 -9.71 -13.53 14.25
C SER A 521 -8.38 -13.47 15.01
N ARG A 522 -7.36 -12.76 14.53
CA ARG A 522 -6.06 -12.58 15.22
C ARG A 522 -5.76 -11.15 15.68
N GLY A 523 -6.67 -10.19 15.44
CA GLY A 523 -6.46 -8.80 15.87
C GLY A 523 -5.25 -8.09 15.25
N VAL A 524 -4.79 -8.53 14.08
CA VAL A 524 -3.61 -7.96 13.38
C VAL A 524 -4.06 -6.99 12.29
N GLY A 525 -3.50 -5.78 12.30
CA GLY A 525 -3.73 -4.75 11.28
C GLY A 525 -4.66 -3.61 11.71
N VAL A 526 -4.69 -2.55 10.91
CA VAL A 526 -5.50 -1.35 11.17
C VAL A 526 -6.83 -1.43 10.41
N PHE A 527 -7.94 -1.29 11.13
CA PHE A 527 -9.28 -1.19 10.58
C PHE A 527 -9.70 0.28 10.43
N GLY A 528 -10.61 0.57 9.50
CA GLY A 528 -10.99 1.95 9.15
C GLY A 528 -11.68 2.71 10.27
N ASP A 529 -12.39 2.01 11.15
CA ASP A 529 -12.97 2.55 12.39
C ASP A 529 -11.90 2.91 13.43
N MET A 530 -10.81 2.15 13.50
CA MET A 530 -9.69 2.36 14.42
C MET A 530 -8.71 3.44 13.95
N ALA A 531 -8.65 3.73 12.64
CA ALA A 531 -7.70 4.70 12.06
C ALA A 531 -7.87 6.11 12.65
N LYS A 532 -9.12 6.53 12.89
CA LYS A 532 -9.46 7.82 13.53
C LYS A 532 -8.92 7.94 14.97
N ASP A 533 -8.87 6.83 15.70
CA ASP A 533 -8.49 6.76 17.13
C ASP A 533 -6.96 6.67 17.32
N THR A 534 -6.18 6.92 16.26
CA THR A 534 -4.71 6.96 16.30
C THR A 534 -4.13 8.35 16.53
N GLY A 535 -4.96 9.40 16.42
CA GLY A 535 -4.53 10.80 16.40
C GLY A 535 -3.82 11.23 15.11
N ILE A 536 -3.66 10.33 14.12
CA ILE A 536 -3.09 10.65 12.82
C ILE A 536 -4.21 11.13 11.89
N PRO A 537 -4.11 12.34 11.28
CA PRO A 537 -5.14 12.87 10.38
C PRO A 537 -5.38 11.98 9.14
N ALA A 538 -6.63 11.95 8.66
CA ALA A 538 -7.03 11.16 7.49
C ALA A 538 -6.17 11.43 6.25
N ASP A 539 -5.76 12.67 6.01
CA ASP A 539 -4.90 13.03 4.86
C ASP A 539 -3.52 12.38 4.92
N VAL A 540 -2.95 12.17 6.12
CA VAL A 540 -1.65 11.47 6.28
C VAL A 540 -1.81 9.99 5.96
N TRP A 541 -2.94 9.38 6.32
CA TRP A 541 -3.29 8.02 5.88
C TRP A 541 -3.47 7.94 4.37
N ARG A 542 -4.24 8.85 3.77
CA ARG A 542 -4.44 8.91 2.31
C ARG A 542 -3.12 9.05 1.57
N PHE A 543 -2.28 10.02 1.96
CA PHE A 543 -0.95 10.22 1.39
C PHE A 543 -0.14 8.93 1.42
N TYR A 544 0.02 8.32 2.60
CA TYR A 544 0.88 7.14 2.73
C TYR A 544 0.36 5.95 1.90
N LEU A 545 -0.95 5.66 1.98
CA LEU A 545 -1.55 4.54 1.25
C LEU A 545 -1.50 4.76 -0.28
N LEU A 546 -1.64 6.00 -0.76
CA LEU A 546 -1.50 6.34 -2.19
C LEU A 546 -0.04 6.33 -2.64
N TYR A 547 0.91 6.71 -1.77
CA TYR A 547 2.36 6.63 -2.03
C TYR A 547 2.84 5.18 -2.17
N VAL A 548 2.32 4.25 -1.36
CA VAL A 548 2.61 2.81 -1.46
C VAL A 548 1.56 2.00 -2.23
N ARG A 549 0.74 2.65 -3.07
CA ARG A 549 -0.39 2.00 -3.75
C ARG A 549 0.06 0.76 -4.55
N PRO A 550 -0.57 -0.42 -4.35
CA PRO A 550 -0.21 -1.65 -5.05
C PRO A 550 -0.77 -1.66 -6.48
N GLU A 551 -0.07 -1.01 -7.42
CA GLU A 551 -0.50 -0.93 -8.83
C GLU A 551 -0.04 -2.15 -9.65
N ASN A 552 1.25 -2.49 -9.58
CA ASN A 552 1.84 -3.59 -10.34
C ASN A 552 2.10 -4.85 -9.48
N GLN A 553 2.41 -4.66 -8.19
CA GLN A 553 2.76 -5.74 -7.25
C GLN A 553 2.13 -5.50 -5.87
N ASP A 554 2.01 -6.55 -5.06
CA ASP A 554 1.50 -6.47 -3.69
C ASP A 554 2.41 -5.52 -2.86
N ALA A 555 1.79 -4.65 -2.04
CA ALA A 555 2.48 -3.69 -1.18
C ALA A 555 2.19 -3.99 0.30
N ALA A 556 3.14 -3.65 1.19
CA ALA A 556 3.02 -3.87 2.62
C ALA A 556 2.97 -2.54 3.38
N PHE A 557 1.96 -2.35 4.23
CA PHE A 557 1.91 -1.22 5.15
C PHE A 557 3.01 -1.33 6.22
N SER A 558 3.78 -0.27 6.45
CA SER A 558 4.80 -0.22 7.50
C SER A 558 4.70 1.07 8.31
N TRP A 559 4.49 0.93 9.63
CA TRP A 559 4.47 2.04 10.59
C TRP A 559 5.74 2.89 10.56
N ALA A 560 6.90 2.25 10.42
CA ALA A 560 8.20 2.94 10.39
C ALA A 560 8.41 3.71 9.08
N ASP A 561 7.95 3.16 7.95
CA ASP A 561 8.01 3.82 6.65
C ASP A 561 6.98 4.95 6.55
N MET A 562 5.77 4.78 7.07
CA MET A 562 4.77 5.86 7.21
C MET A 562 5.34 7.06 7.98
N ALA A 563 6.01 6.81 9.12
CA ALA A 563 6.70 7.86 9.88
C ALA A 563 7.84 8.51 9.09
N LEU A 564 8.63 7.71 8.38
CA LEU A 564 9.72 8.19 7.52
C LEU A 564 9.18 9.11 6.41
N LYS A 565 8.19 8.66 5.63
CA LYS A 565 7.62 9.42 4.50
C LYS A 565 6.86 10.66 4.93
N ASN A 566 6.14 10.62 6.05
CA ASN A 566 5.56 11.83 6.65
C ASN A 566 6.66 12.84 6.99
N ASN A 567 7.73 12.40 7.66
CA ASN A 567 8.76 13.31 8.13
C ASN A 567 9.67 13.81 6.98
N SER A 568 9.93 12.99 5.94
CA SER A 568 10.78 13.38 4.80
C SER A 568 10.03 14.10 3.67
N GLU A 569 8.91 13.56 3.20
CA GLU A 569 8.20 14.07 2.01
C GLU A 569 7.16 15.14 2.38
N LEU A 570 6.35 14.90 3.42
CA LEU A 570 5.35 15.90 3.84
C LEU A 570 6.01 17.03 4.63
N LEU A 571 6.64 16.75 5.77
CA LEU A 571 7.17 17.79 6.66
C LEU A 571 8.38 18.52 6.06
N ASN A 572 9.45 17.80 5.74
CA ASN A 572 10.74 18.41 5.37
C ASN A 572 10.82 18.90 3.91
N ASN A 573 9.94 18.42 3.01
CA ASN A 573 9.92 18.82 1.60
C ASN A 573 8.68 19.68 1.30
N LEU A 574 7.50 19.08 1.15
CA LEU A 574 6.29 19.77 0.68
C LEU A 574 5.83 20.90 1.62
N GLY A 575 5.69 20.57 2.91
CA GLY A 575 5.30 21.52 3.94
C GLY A 575 6.35 22.59 4.16
N ASN A 576 7.64 22.23 4.21
CA ASN A 576 8.73 23.21 4.30
C ASN A 576 8.67 24.23 3.17
N PHE A 577 8.46 23.80 1.92
CA PHE A 577 8.35 24.71 0.79
C PHE A 577 7.17 25.69 0.94
N ILE A 578 5.96 25.16 1.16
CA ILE A 578 4.73 25.97 1.24
C ILE A 578 4.78 26.92 2.44
N ASN A 579 5.18 26.42 3.61
CA ASN A 579 5.31 27.21 4.83
C ASN A 579 6.32 28.36 4.65
N ARG A 580 7.46 28.11 4.00
CA ARG A 580 8.48 29.16 3.74
C ARG A 580 7.96 30.23 2.80
N GLY A 581 7.34 29.86 1.67
CA GLY A 581 6.78 30.82 0.72
C GLY A 581 5.76 31.75 1.38
N GLY A 582 4.77 31.17 2.07
CA GLY A 582 3.76 31.94 2.79
C GLY A 582 4.34 32.79 3.93
N MET A 583 5.28 32.25 4.71
CA MET A 583 5.96 32.99 5.79
C MET A 583 6.75 34.18 5.26
N PHE A 584 7.40 34.07 4.10
CA PHE A 584 8.15 35.18 3.52
C PHE A 584 7.22 36.32 3.05
N VAL A 585 6.08 36.00 2.41
CA VAL A 585 5.04 37.00 2.09
C VAL A 585 4.51 37.68 3.37
N SER A 586 4.15 36.88 4.38
CA SER A 586 3.62 37.41 5.65
C SER A 586 4.62 38.27 6.43
N LYS A 587 5.91 37.90 6.45
CA LYS A 587 6.94 38.54 7.27
C LYS A 587 7.63 39.73 6.62
N PHE A 588 7.83 39.71 5.30
CA PHE A 588 8.64 40.71 4.60
C PHE A 588 7.84 41.64 3.70
N PHE A 589 6.55 41.35 3.45
CA PHE A 589 5.69 42.08 2.54
C PHE A 589 4.28 42.32 3.11
N ASP A 590 4.13 42.33 4.44
CA ASP A 590 2.85 42.57 5.16
C ASP A 590 1.68 41.67 4.71
N GLY A 591 1.99 40.43 4.30
CA GLY A 591 0.99 39.50 3.77
C GLY A 591 0.53 39.81 2.34
N ARG A 592 1.18 40.73 1.63
CA ARG A 592 0.88 41.05 0.23
C ARG A 592 1.91 40.43 -0.70
N VAL A 593 1.45 39.76 -1.76
CA VAL A 593 2.33 39.18 -2.77
C VAL A 593 3.16 40.30 -3.43
N PRO A 594 4.50 40.21 -3.46
CA PRO A 594 5.33 41.27 -4.04
C PRO A 594 5.24 41.33 -5.57
N GLN A 595 5.72 42.44 -6.14
CA GLN A 595 5.95 42.54 -7.59
C GLN A 595 6.95 41.47 -8.05
N MET A 596 6.70 40.87 -9.22
CA MET A 596 7.46 39.74 -9.75
C MET A 596 8.22 40.12 -11.02
N GLU A 597 9.52 40.40 -10.87
CA GLU A 597 10.43 40.70 -11.98
C GLU A 597 11.21 39.44 -12.37
N LEU A 598 10.61 38.62 -13.23
CA LEU A 598 11.09 37.28 -13.57
C LEU A 598 12.46 37.31 -14.27
N GLN A 599 13.48 36.84 -13.56
CA GLN A 599 14.81 36.55 -14.09
C GLN A 599 14.77 35.26 -14.93
N GLU A 600 15.88 34.93 -15.59
CA GLU A 600 16.00 33.71 -16.38
C GLU A 600 15.79 32.44 -15.53
N GLU A 601 16.34 32.42 -14.31
CA GLU A 601 16.13 31.34 -13.33
C GLU A 601 14.65 31.17 -12.94
N ASP A 602 13.90 32.27 -12.73
CA ASP A 602 12.45 32.21 -12.43
C ASP A 602 11.68 31.60 -13.60
N ARG A 603 11.99 31.99 -14.85
CA ARG A 603 11.30 31.51 -16.05
C ARG A 603 11.57 30.02 -16.28
N ARG A 604 12.81 29.57 -16.06
CA ARG A 604 13.17 28.14 -16.09
C ARG A 604 12.43 27.34 -15.01
N LEU A 605 12.30 27.86 -13.79
CA LEU A 605 11.49 27.23 -12.75
C LEU A 605 10.01 27.13 -13.15
N ILE A 606 9.41 28.21 -13.67
CA ILE A 606 8.02 28.25 -14.16
C ILE A 606 7.82 27.19 -15.25
N ALA A 607 8.77 27.06 -16.19
CA ALA A 607 8.73 26.05 -17.25
C ALA A 607 8.81 24.62 -16.71
N GLN A 608 9.72 24.35 -15.77
CA GLN A 608 9.87 23.04 -15.14
C GLN A 608 8.61 22.64 -14.35
N VAL A 609 8.03 23.56 -13.59
CA VAL A 609 6.77 23.35 -12.87
C VAL A 609 5.60 23.13 -13.84
N GLY A 610 5.52 23.89 -14.92
CA GLY A 610 4.53 23.70 -15.98
C GLY A 610 4.68 22.36 -16.72
N TRP A 611 5.90 21.82 -16.85
CA TRP A 611 6.12 20.49 -17.39
C TRP A 611 5.71 19.38 -16.43
N GLU A 612 6.11 19.43 -15.15
CA GLU A 612 5.68 18.47 -14.13
C GLU A 612 4.15 18.45 -13.95
N LEU A 613 3.48 19.61 -14.08
CA LEU A 613 2.02 19.72 -14.12
C LEU A 613 1.40 18.94 -15.29
N ARG A 614 1.97 19.06 -16.50
CA ARG A 614 1.53 18.29 -17.67
C ARG A 614 1.76 16.79 -17.49
N GLN A 615 2.87 16.39 -16.88
CA GLN A 615 3.12 14.98 -16.56
C GLN A 615 2.11 14.44 -15.54
N TYR A 616 1.81 15.22 -14.49
CA TYR A 616 0.79 14.89 -13.50
C TYR A 616 -0.58 14.62 -14.13
N ILE A 617 -1.04 15.49 -15.04
CA ILE A 617 -2.33 15.32 -15.75
C ILE A 617 -2.29 14.06 -16.63
N GLN A 618 -1.26 13.90 -17.48
CA GLN A 618 -1.09 12.74 -18.35
C GLN A 618 -1.03 11.39 -17.59
N LEU A 619 -0.47 11.41 -16.37
CA LEU A 619 -0.43 10.25 -15.48
C LEU A 619 -1.81 9.96 -14.87
N LEU A 620 -2.56 10.97 -14.43
CA LEU A 620 -3.89 10.78 -13.85
C LEU A 620 -4.97 10.40 -14.87
N ASP A 621 -4.93 10.93 -16.10
CA ASP A 621 -5.81 10.47 -17.19
C ASP A 621 -5.69 8.96 -17.43
N LYS A 622 -4.47 8.43 -17.24
CA LYS A 622 -4.13 6.98 -17.33
C LYS A 622 -4.13 6.27 -15.98
N VAL A 623 -4.73 6.88 -14.96
CA VAL A 623 -4.95 6.32 -13.61
C VAL A 623 -3.63 5.86 -12.92
N ARG A 624 -2.50 6.49 -13.25
CA ARG A 624 -1.16 6.27 -12.63
C ARG A 624 -1.01 7.08 -11.34
N ILE A 625 -1.94 6.84 -10.42
CA ILE A 625 -2.16 7.63 -9.20
C ILE A 625 -0.89 7.73 -8.34
N ARG A 626 -0.14 6.63 -8.20
CA ARG A 626 1.10 6.59 -7.40
C ARG A 626 2.20 7.46 -8.00
N ASP A 627 2.36 7.42 -9.32
CA ASP A 627 3.46 8.13 -9.99
C ASP A 627 3.12 9.62 -10.20
N ALA A 628 1.84 9.97 -10.41
CA ALA A 628 1.38 11.37 -10.37
C ALA A 628 1.63 12.05 -9.01
N LEU A 629 1.52 11.34 -7.89
CA LEU A 629 1.91 11.87 -6.57
C LEU A 629 3.40 12.27 -6.50
N LYS A 630 4.28 11.62 -7.28
CA LYS A 630 5.70 11.98 -7.33
C LYS A 630 5.91 13.32 -8.00
N CYS A 631 5.14 13.69 -9.04
CA CYS A 631 5.21 15.01 -9.67
C CYS A 631 4.93 16.15 -8.68
N ILE A 632 3.93 15.97 -7.80
CA ILE A 632 3.65 16.93 -6.70
C ILE A 632 4.89 17.10 -5.80
N LEU A 633 5.51 15.98 -5.42
CA LEU A 633 6.72 16.01 -4.58
C LEU A 633 7.92 16.61 -5.33
N ASN A 634 8.10 16.34 -6.62
CA ASN A 634 9.15 16.91 -7.47
C ASN A 634 9.04 18.43 -7.56
N ILE A 635 7.85 18.97 -7.85
CA ILE A 635 7.58 20.42 -7.87
C ILE A 635 8.01 21.08 -6.56
N SER A 636 7.69 20.47 -5.41
CA SER A 636 8.13 21.00 -4.11
C SER A 636 9.64 20.87 -3.86
N ARG A 637 10.33 19.89 -4.44
CA ARG A 637 11.81 19.78 -4.39
C ARG A 637 12.48 20.87 -5.22
N HIS A 638 12.02 21.07 -6.47
CA HIS A 638 12.49 22.15 -7.32
C HIS A 638 12.31 23.51 -6.62
N GLY A 639 11.13 23.74 -6.03
CA GLY A 639 10.86 24.94 -5.24
C GLY A 639 11.76 25.10 -4.00
N ASN A 640 12.12 24.02 -3.31
CA ASN A 640 13.05 24.05 -2.16
C ASN A 640 14.51 24.32 -2.55
N GLN A 641 14.92 23.95 -3.77
CA GLN A 641 16.29 24.08 -4.28
C GLN A 641 16.64 25.51 -4.74
N THR A 642 15.65 26.33 -5.09
CA THR A 642 15.90 27.70 -5.56
C THR A 642 16.35 28.64 -4.44
N ARG A 643 17.14 29.67 -4.80
CA ARG A 643 17.80 30.56 -3.84
C ARG A 643 16.78 31.50 -3.18
N ALA A 644 17.01 31.82 -1.91
CA ALA A 644 16.10 32.63 -1.07
C ALA A 644 15.87 34.10 -1.51
N GLY A 645 16.41 34.53 -2.65
CA GLY A 645 16.14 35.84 -3.27
C GLY A 645 15.30 35.76 -4.55
N THR A 646 15.16 34.58 -5.15
CA THR A 646 14.30 34.30 -6.31
C THR A 646 12.83 34.38 -5.86
N VAL A 647 11.94 34.89 -6.70
CA VAL A 647 10.89 35.79 -6.19
C VAL A 647 9.87 35.10 -5.27
N THR A 648 9.72 35.61 -4.04
CA THR A 648 8.76 35.12 -3.03
C THR A 648 7.32 34.99 -3.55
N GLY A 649 6.91 35.86 -4.49
CA GLY A 649 5.62 35.77 -5.19
C GLY A 649 5.47 34.54 -6.10
N VAL A 650 6.54 34.08 -6.76
CA VAL A 650 6.52 32.84 -7.55
C VAL A 650 6.35 31.64 -6.62
N SER A 651 7.05 31.62 -5.48
CA SER A 651 6.94 30.52 -4.50
C SER A 651 5.51 30.30 -3.99
N VAL A 652 4.77 31.37 -3.67
CA VAL A 652 3.37 31.22 -3.21
C VAL A 652 2.39 30.85 -4.34
N ASN A 653 2.70 31.19 -5.58
CA ASN A 653 1.96 30.70 -6.74
C ASN A 653 2.21 29.20 -6.98
N VAL A 654 3.46 28.72 -6.84
CA VAL A 654 3.75 27.26 -6.86
C VAL A 654 3.01 26.57 -5.70
N ALA A 655 2.96 27.17 -4.51
CA ALA A 655 2.17 26.65 -3.39
C ALA A 655 0.66 26.60 -3.70
N CYS A 656 0.13 27.60 -4.41
CA CYS A 656 -1.26 27.60 -4.89
C CYS A 656 -1.50 26.48 -5.91
N LEU A 657 -0.58 26.24 -6.86
CA LEU A 657 -0.66 25.09 -7.77
C LEU A 657 -0.62 23.75 -7.02
N LEU A 658 0.34 23.57 -6.11
CA LEU A 658 0.46 22.38 -5.27
C LEU A 658 -0.83 22.11 -4.48
N SER A 659 -1.52 23.15 -4.00
CA SER A 659 -2.82 22.98 -3.34
C SER A 659 -3.88 22.38 -4.26
N ALA A 660 -3.90 22.76 -5.54
CA ALA A 660 -4.85 22.23 -6.53
C ALA A 660 -4.50 20.78 -6.90
N MET A 661 -3.23 20.50 -7.24
CA MET A 661 -2.75 19.16 -7.57
C MET A 661 -2.91 18.17 -6.41
N MET A 662 -2.80 18.64 -5.17
CA MET A 662 -2.92 17.76 -4.00
C MET A 662 -4.37 17.46 -3.59
N GLN A 663 -5.38 18.16 -4.14
CA GLN A 663 -6.78 17.98 -3.77
C GLN A 663 -7.29 16.53 -3.86
N PRO A 664 -6.97 15.73 -4.91
CA PRO A 664 -7.39 14.33 -4.97
C PRO A 664 -6.73 13.43 -3.91
N TYR A 665 -5.58 13.85 -3.38
CA TYR A 665 -4.75 13.07 -2.47
C TYR A 665 -5.01 13.43 -1.00
N MET A 666 -4.98 14.73 -0.67
CA MET A 666 -5.09 15.28 0.69
C MET A 666 -6.06 16.48 0.66
N PRO A 667 -7.38 16.24 0.66
CA PRO A 667 -8.37 17.30 0.43
C PRO A 667 -8.40 18.35 1.54
N THR A 668 -8.22 17.94 2.81
CA THR A 668 -8.19 18.87 3.95
C THR A 668 -6.96 19.77 3.92
N VAL A 669 -5.79 19.21 3.61
CA VAL A 669 -4.55 20.01 3.52
C VAL A 669 -4.58 20.91 2.27
N SER A 670 -5.14 20.44 1.16
CA SER A 670 -5.43 21.27 -0.02
C SER A 670 -6.29 22.50 0.34
N ALA A 671 -7.43 22.27 1.00
CA ALA A 671 -8.30 23.36 1.46
C ALA A 671 -7.58 24.30 2.44
N THR A 672 -6.80 23.76 3.38
CA THR A 672 -6.01 24.54 4.34
C THR A 672 -5.02 25.47 3.63
N ILE A 673 -4.28 24.98 2.63
CA ILE A 673 -3.34 25.83 1.86
C ILE A 673 -4.09 26.94 1.13
N ARG A 674 -5.24 26.62 0.50
CA ARG A 674 -6.05 27.60 -0.22
C ARG A 674 -6.60 28.68 0.70
N GLU A 675 -7.02 28.33 1.91
CA GLU A 675 -7.44 29.27 2.94
C GLU A 675 -6.28 30.16 3.41
N GLN A 676 -5.12 29.59 3.74
CA GLN A 676 -3.93 30.34 4.15
C GLN A 676 -3.44 31.32 3.06
N LEU A 677 -3.57 30.97 1.78
CA LEU A 677 -3.19 31.82 0.65
C LEU A 677 -4.32 32.76 0.18
N LEU A 678 -5.54 32.63 0.72
CA LEU A 678 -6.76 33.23 0.19
C LEU A 678 -6.90 33.02 -1.34
N ALA A 679 -6.59 31.81 -1.79
CA ALA A 679 -6.49 31.47 -3.21
C ALA A 679 -7.84 31.61 -3.92
N PRO A 680 -7.91 32.31 -5.07
CA PRO A 680 -9.16 32.47 -5.81
C PRO A 680 -9.88 31.13 -6.08
N PRO A 681 -11.23 31.08 -6.05
CA PRO A 681 -11.98 29.85 -6.27
C PRO A 681 -11.65 29.17 -7.61
N VAL A 682 -11.44 29.98 -8.65
CA VAL A 682 -11.11 29.55 -10.03
C VAL A 682 -9.69 28.98 -10.19
N SER A 683 -8.75 29.24 -9.28
CA SER A 683 -7.33 28.93 -9.52
C SER A 683 -7.06 27.47 -9.90
N ALA A 684 -7.73 26.53 -9.23
CA ALA A 684 -7.59 25.10 -9.52
C ALA A 684 -8.12 24.73 -10.92
N ASP A 685 -9.33 25.21 -11.25
CA ASP A 685 -9.95 25.03 -12.57
C ASP A 685 -9.06 25.54 -13.70
N VAL A 686 -8.42 26.69 -13.53
CA VAL A 686 -7.60 27.32 -14.57
C VAL A 686 -6.31 26.54 -14.82
N MET A 687 -5.68 26.03 -13.77
CA MET A 687 -4.40 25.32 -13.88
C MET A 687 -4.54 23.85 -14.31
N LEU A 688 -5.70 23.21 -14.02
CA LEU A 688 -5.93 21.77 -14.24
C LEU A 688 -6.82 21.43 -15.45
N ARG A 689 -7.31 22.43 -16.20
CA ARG A 689 -8.10 22.20 -17.42
C ARG A 689 -7.22 21.85 -18.62
N ASP A 690 -7.83 21.11 -19.55
CA ASP A 690 -7.26 20.72 -20.83
C ASP A 690 -5.87 20.06 -20.66
N ASP A 691 -4.81 20.56 -21.29
CA ASP A 691 -3.45 20.03 -21.10
C ASP A 691 -2.77 20.56 -19.82
N GLY A 692 -3.31 21.59 -19.18
CA GLY A 692 -2.81 22.19 -17.94
C GLY A 692 -1.79 23.31 -18.14
N GLY A 693 -1.97 24.41 -17.41
CA GLY A 693 -1.14 25.60 -17.51
C GLY A 693 -0.80 26.21 -16.15
N PHE A 694 0.48 26.34 -15.84
CA PHE A 694 0.90 27.03 -14.62
C PHE A 694 0.80 28.55 -14.80
N VAL A 695 -0.27 29.15 -14.27
CA VAL A 695 -0.56 30.59 -14.40
C VAL A 695 -0.26 31.37 -13.11
N CYS A 696 -0.03 32.67 -13.23
CA CYS A 696 0.04 33.59 -12.09
C CYS A 696 -1.38 33.78 -11.48
N THR A 697 -1.72 32.94 -10.51
CA THR A 697 -3.01 32.96 -9.80
C THR A 697 -3.08 33.96 -8.66
N LEU A 698 -1.94 34.25 -8.03
CA LEU A 698 -1.78 35.24 -6.97
C LEU A 698 -0.91 36.38 -7.52
N SER A 699 -1.56 37.44 -7.99
CA SER A 699 -0.88 38.60 -8.59
C SER A 699 -0.25 39.52 -7.54
N ALA A 700 0.64 40.41 -7.98
CA ALA A 700 1.23 41.42 -7.10
C ALA A 700 0.15 42.27 -6.39
N GLY A 701 0.29 42.45 -5.08
CA GLY A 701 -0.68 43.14 -4.22
C GLY A 701 -1.78 42.24 -3.63
N HIS A 702 -1.94 40.99 -4.10
CA HIS A 702 -2.86 40.01 -3.52
C HIS A 702 -2.55 39.78 -2.04
N GLN A 703 -3.58 39.81 -1.20
CA GLN A 703 -3.46 39.61 0.25
C GLN A 703 -3.62 38.12 0.57
N ILE A 704 -2.60 37.49 1.17
CA ILE A 704 -2.72 36.15 1.75
C ILE A 704 -3.30 36.22 3.18
N GLY A 705 -3.79 35.09 3.66
CA GLY A 705 -4.29 34.91 5.02
C GLY A 705 -3.19 34.64 6.05
N THR A 706 -3.58 34.06 7.18
CA THR A 706 -2.63 33.69 8.24
C THR A 706 -2.01 32.33 7.94
N VAL A 707 -0.69 32.29 7.79
CA VAL A 707 0.05 31.05 7.48
C VAL A 707 0.33 30.24 8.74
N SER A 708 0.24 28.91 8.64
CA SER A 708 0.51 28.00 9.76
C SER A 708 1.06 26.64 9.29
N PRO A 709 1.88 25.94 10.11
CA PRO A 709 2.52 24.69 9.70
C PRO A 709 1.52 23.59 9.29
N LEU A 710 1.58 23.15 8.04
CA LEU A 710 0.66 22.18 7.46
C LEU A 710 0.74 20.76 8.03
N PHE A 711 1.94 20.33 8.47
CA PHE A 711 2.20 18.95 8.90
C PHE A 711 2.87 18.92 10.26
N GLN A 712 2.56 17.87 11.03
CA GLN A 712 3.24 17.55 12.28
C GLN A 712 4.19 16.38 12.07
N LYS A 713 5.26 16.35 12.87
CA LYS A 713 6.21 15.24 12.90
C LYS A 713 5.57 14.03 13.58
N LEU A 714 5.66 12.86 12.95
CA LEU A 714 5.31 11.60 13.60
C LEU A 714 6.49 11.15 14.45
N GLU A 715 6.29 11.09 15.77
CA GLU A 715 7.33 10.76 16.74
C GLU A 715 7.51 9.25 16.92
N ALA A 716 8.75 8.83 17.16
CA ALA A 716 9.11 7.40 17.24
C ALA A 716 8.33 6.65 18.33
N ASP A 717 8.13 7.28 19.49
CA ASP A 717 7.41 6.68 20.62
C ASP A 717 5.91 6.50 20.32
N GLN A 718 5.28 7.49 19.66
CA GLN A 718 3.89 7.39 19.18
C GLN A 718 3.74 6.22 18.19
N ILE A 719 4.67 6.13 17.24
CA ILE A 719 4.63 5.13 16.17
C ILE A 719 4.89 3.71 16.70
N GLU A 720 5.83 3.53 17.64
CA GLU A 720 6.05 2.22 18.28
C GLU A 720 4.87 1.82 19.18
N SER A 721 4.21 2.78 19.86
CA SER A 721 2.97 2.53 20.61
C SER A 721 1.83 2.06 19.70
N LEU A 722 1.62 2.73 18.56
CA LEU A 722 0.61 2.33 17.56
C LEU A 722 0.96 0.97 16.93
N ARG A 723 2.23 0.74 16.58
CA ARG A 723 2.71 -0.55 16.06
C ARG A 723 2.43 -1.71 17.02
N LYS A 724 2.64 -1.52 18.32
CA LYS A 724 2.27 -2.52 19.35
C LYS A 724 0.76 -2.72 19.41
N LYS A 725 -0.04 -1.65 19.46
CA LYS A 725 -1.51 -1.69 19.50
C LYS A 725 -2.13 -2.50 18.36
N PHE A 726 -1.57 -2.41 17.15
CA PHE A 726 -2.09 -3.07 15.94
C PHE A 726 -1.29 -4.31 15.48
N GLY A 727 -0.35 -4.78 16.31
CA GLY A 727 0.54 -5.91 15.99
C GLY A 727 -0.06 -7.31 16.24
N GLY A 728 -1.26 -7.39 16.83
CA GLY A 728 -1.83 -8.63 17.36
C GLY A 728 -1.49 -8.85 18.85
N GLN A 729 -2.36 -9.57 19.56
CA GLN A 729 -2.24 -9.81 21.00
C GLN A 729 -1.16 -10.86 21.35
N GLN A 730 -0.40 -10.58 22.41
CA GLN A 730 0.07 -11.63 23.33
C GLN A 730 -1.12 -12.07 24.20
N PRO A 731 -1.13 -13.31 24.74
CA PRO A 731 -2.30 -13.89 25.38
C PRO A 731 -2.79 -13.08 26.59
N GLU A 732 -4.07 -13.28 26.91
CA GLU A 732 -4.81 -12.70 28.04
C GLU A 732 -3.99 -12.70 29.33
N GLU A 733 -3.90 -11.56 30.02
CA GLU A 733 -3.39 -11.54 31.40
C GLU A 733 -4.40 -12.23 32.32
N GLU A 734 -3.87 -13.09 33.19
CA GLU A 734 -4.64 -14.03 33.99
C GLU A 734 -5.42 -13.32 35.11
N ASP A 735 -6.76 -13.28 35.02
CA ASP A 735 -7.61 -13.00 36.20
C ASP A 735 -8.82 -13.95 36.29
N SER A 736 -8.56 -15.25 36.09
CA SER A 736 -9.56 -16.31 36.34
C SER A 736 -8.94 -17.70 36.58
N LYS A 737 -8.15 -17.88 37.65
CA LYS A 737 -7.74 -19.23 38.11
C LYS A 737 -7.25 -19.36 39.57
N GLN A 738 -8.04 -18.86 40.52
CA GLN A 738 -7.99 -19.37 41.91
C GLN A 738 -9.38 -19.72 42.44
N GLN A 739 -9.84 -20.94 42.15
CA GLN A 739 -10.64 -21.76 43.06
C GLN A 739 -10.88 -23.14 42.46
N THR A 740 -10.17 -24.16 42.95
CA THR A 740 -10.73 -25.44 43.41
C THR A 740 -9.61 -26.41 43.80
N LYS A 741 -9.42 -26.61 45.11
CA LYS A 741 -9.09 -27.92 45.69
C LYS A 741 -9.50 -27.88 47.16
N ALA A 742 -10.54 -28.62 47.49
CA ALA A 742 -11.08 -28.71 48.84
C ALA A 742 -10.28 -29.71 49.67
N GLN A 743 -10.14 -29.42 50.97
CA GLN A 743 -10.04 -30.41 52.06
C GLN A 743 -10.73 -29.82 53.31
N PRO A 744 -11.14 -30.66 54.29
CA PRO A 744 -12.46 -30.48 54.93
C PRO A 744 -12.40 -30.08 56.41
N GLU A 745 -13.55 -29.61 56.92
CA GLU A 745 -14.09 -29.78 58.29
C GLU A 745 -13.23 -29.35 59.51
N ALA A 746 -13.75 -28.75 60.59
CA ALA A 746 -15.13 -28.65 61.08
C ALA A 746 -15.36 -27.42 62.00
N ASN A 747 -16.63 -27.22 62.37
CA ASN A 747 -17.12 -26.55 63.59
C ASN A 747 -16.87 -25.05 63.80
N ALA A 748 -17.88 -24.21 63.52
CA ALA A 748 -18.85 -23.75 64.54
C ALA A 748 -19.54 -22.43 64.14
N THR A 749 -20.83 -22.50 63.84
CA THR A 749 -21.80 -21.40 64.02
C THR A 749 -22.28 -21.35 65.49
N PRO A 750 -23.04 -20.32 65.96
CA PRO A 750 -23.51 -19.11 65.28
C PRO A 750 -23.16 -17.78 66.00
N VAL A 751 -23.50 -16.64 65.40
CA VAL A 751 -24.28 -15.51 65.97
C VAL A 751 -24.35 -14.36 64.95
N SER A 752 -25.49 -13.68 64.89
CA SER A 752 -25.76 -12.49 64.07
C SER A 752 -26.33 -11.36 64.94
N PRO A 753 -26.50 -10.13 64.42
CA PRO A 753 -25.52 -9.20 63.86
C PRO A 753 -25.33 -7.95 64.78
N PRO A 754 -24.47 -6.99 64.41
CA PRO A 754 -24.98 -5.61 64.35
C PRO A 754 -24.51 -4.80 63.11
N ALA A 755 -24.98 -3.55 63.05
CA ALA A 755 -25.05 -2.66 61.88
C ALA A 755 -23.71 -1.90 61.55
N PRO A 756 -23.64 -1.07 60.49
CA PRO A 756 -22.40 -0.76 59.76
C PRO A 756 -21.56 0.40 60.33
N ALA A 757 -20.28 0.46 59.93
CA ALA A 757 -19.37 1.55 60.24
C ALA A 757 -18.70 2.16 58.97
N ALA A 758 -19.03 3.44 58.74
CA ALA A 758 -18.30 4.52 58.05
C ALA A 758 -17.34 4.22 56.87
N ALA A 759 -17.60 4.90 55.75
CA ALA A 759 -16.60 5.18 54.72
C ALA A 759 -15.61 6.28 55.17
N VAL A 760 -14.40 6.27 54.61
CA VAL A 760 -13.40 7.35 54.77
C VAL A 760 -13.29 8.11 53.46
N GLU A 761 -13.66 9.40 53.46
CA GLU A 761 -13.50 10.30 52.32
C GLU A 761 -12.06 10.86 52.26
N THR A 762 -11.45 10.83 51.07
CA THR A 762 -10.20 11.54 50.79
C THR A 762 -10.50 12.93 50.23
N HIS A 763 -10.41 13.96 51.07
CA HIS A 763 -10.48 15.36 50.63
C HIS A 763 -9.11 15.86 50.16
N ALA A 764 -9.08 16.63 49.07
CA ALA A 764 -7.88 17.31 48.59
C ALA A 764 -7.60 18.57 49.43
N ASP A 765 -6.33 18.90 49.65
CA ASP A 765 -5.89 20.08 50.43
C ASP A 765 -5.32 21.16 49.48
N PRO A 766 -6.10 22.23 49.16
CA PRO A 766 -5.68 23.23 48.18
C PRO A 766 -4.54 24.12 48.65
N GLU A 767 -4.40 24.37 49.96
CA GLU A 767 -3.30 25.20 50.48
C GLU A 767 -1.99 24.41 50.43
N ARG A 768 -2.02 23.13 50.80
CA ARG A 768 -0.85 22.25 50.70
C ARG A 768 -0.39 22.04 49.26
N ALA A 769 -1.31 21.87 48.32
CA ALA A 769 -0.99 21.80 46.91
C ALA A 769 -0.31 23.09 46.41
N LYS A 770 -0.81 24.27 46.84
CA LYS A 770 -0.21 25.56 46.47
C LYS A 770 1.20 25.76 47.03
N GLN A 771 1.46 25.35 48.27
CA GLN A 771 2.81 25.38 48.86
C GLN A 771 3.77 24.43 48.12
N LEU A 772 3.36 23.18 47.89
CA LEU A 772 4.17 22.19 47.17
C LEU A 772 4.46 22.61 45.73
N ALA A 773 3.54 23.29 45.05
CA ALA A 773 3.77 23.84 43.71
C ALA A 773 4.88 24.90 43.69
N GLN A 774 4.96 25.75 44.73
CA GLN A 774 6.04 26.72 44.88
C GLN A 774 7.39 26.05 45.17
N GLU A 775 7.43 25.06 46.08
CA GLU A 775 8.66 24.30 46.37
C GLU A 775 9.17 23.54 45.15
N VAL A 776 8.28 22.97 44.32
CA VAL A 776 8.63 22.32 43.04
C VAL A 776 9.23 23.32 42.05
N ALA A 777 8.76 24.57 42.00
CA ALA A 777 9.31 25.60 41.14
C ALA A 777 10.73 26.01 41.58
N GLU A 778 10.88 26.35 42.87
CA GLU A 778 12.17 26.77 43.46
C GLU A 778 13.24 25.67 43.35
N GLN A 779 12.89 24.41 43.64
CA GLN A 779 13.78 23.27 43.48
C GLN A 779 14.09 22.98 41.99
N GLY A 780 13.15 23.28 41.09
CA GLY A 780 13.35 23.23 39.64
C GLY A 780 14.41 24.22 39.16
N ASP A 781 14.36 25.46 39.66
CA ASP A 781 15.35 26.50 39.35
C ASP A 781 16.73 26.22 39.94
N LYS A 782 16.78 25.67 41.16
CA LYS A 782 18.03 25.18 41.75
C LYS A 782 18.71 24.13 40.87
N VAL A 783 17.94 23.17 40.34
CA VAL A 783 18.45 22.15 39.39
C VAL A 783 18.88 22.76 38.05
N ARG A 784 18.16 23.78 37.54
CA ARG A 784 18.55 24.50 36.31
C ARG A 784 19.88 25.25 36.49
N ASN A 785 20.04 25.97 37.60
CA ASN A 785 21.26 26.73 37.91
C ASN A 785 22.47 25.82 38.10
N LEU A 786 22.33 24.69 38.83
CA LEU A 786 23.42 23.72 39.00
C LEU A 786 23.87 23.08 37.66
N LYS A 787 22.94 22.85 36.73
CA LYS A 787 23.27 22.38 35.37
C LYS A 787 23.98 23.45 34.54
N ALA A 788 23.52 24.71 34.61
CA ALA A 788 24.15 25.83 33.92
C ALA A 788 25.59 26.09 34.41
N GLN A 789 25.83 25.96 35.72
CA GLN A 789 27.15 26.08 36.36
C GLN A 789 28.05 24.84 36.17
N LYS A 790 27.60 23.80 35.45
CA LYS A 790 28.32 22.52 35.25
C LYS A 790 28.78 21.87 36.57
N ALA A 791 27.96 21.95 37.61
CA ALA A 791 28.21 21.30 38.90
C ALA A 791 28.37 19.77 38.76
N GLU A 792 28.95 19.11 39.77
CA GLU A 792 29.16 17.67 39.70
C GLU A 792 27.86 16.89 39.46
N LYS A 793 27.97 15.84 38.64
CA LYS A 793 26.85 14.98 38.23
C LYS A 793 26.19 14.27 39.42
N SER A 794 26.96 13.97 40.46
CA SER A 794 26.51 13.47 41.78
C SER A 794 25.49 14.42 42.41
N VAL A 795 25.88 15.70 42.58
CA VAL A 795 25.09 16.77 43.19
C VAL A 795 23.82 17.05 42.37
N ILE A 796 23.95 17.18 41.05
CA ILE A 796 22.79 17.39 40.15
C ILE A 796 21.79 16.22 40.26
N THR A 797 22.27 14.98 40.39
CA THR A 797 21.40 13.80 40.51
C THR A 797 20.65 13.78 41.84
N ALA A 798 21.28 14.16 42.95
CA ALA A 798 20.62 14.25 44.25
C ALA A 798 19.48 15.30 44.26
N GLU A 799 19.75 16.49 43.72
CA GLU A 799 18.77 17.59 43.67
C GLU A 799 17.60 17.31 42.69
N VAL A 800 17.86 16.55 41.61
CA VAL A 800 16.81 16.03 40.71
C VAL A 800 15.93 14.99 41.41
N SER A 801 16.50 14.10 42.22
CA SER A 801 15.72 13.13 42.99
C SER A 801 14.77 13.82 43.98
N LYS A 802 15.25 14.88 44.65
CA LYS A 802 14.41 15.70 45.54
C LYS A 802 13.27 16.39 44.80
N LEU A 803 13.52 16.90 43.59
CA LEU A 803 12.49 17.49 42.73
C LEU A 803 11.40 16.49 42.31
N LEU A 804 11.78 15.24 42.03
CA LEU A 804 10.83 14.18 41.66
C LEU A 804 9.92 13.80 42.84
N GLU A 805 10.46 13.71 44.05
CA GLU A 805 9.67 13.42 45.25
C GLU A 805 8.69 14.55 45.60
N LEU A 806 9.11 15.82 45.50
CA LEU A 806 8.21 16.97 45.67
C LEU A 806 7.06 16.96 44.64
N LYS A 807 7.33 16.60 43.37
CA LYS A 807 6.29 16.45 42.35
C LYS A 807 5.30 15.32 42.65
N LYS A 808 5.77 14.22 43.23
CA LYS A 808 4.92 13.10 43.66
C LYS A 808 4.01 13.52 44.83
N GLN A 809 4.54 14.29 45.78
CA GLN A 809 3.76 14.83 46.89
C GLN A 809 2.72 15.86 46.43
N LEU A 810 3.07 16.71 45.45
CA LEU A 810 2.12 17.63 44.80
C LEU A 810 0.98 16.86 44.10
N ALA A 811 1.30 15.82 43.32
CA ALA A 811 0.27 15.01 42.64
C ALA A 811 -0.72 14.38 43.64
N LEU A 812 -0.22 13.86 44.77
CA LEU A 812 -1.05 13.32 45.85
C LEU A 812 -1.92 14.40 46.52
N ALA A 813 -1.38 15.60 46.77
CA ALA A 813 -2.14 16.73 47.32
C ALA A 813 -3.22 17.27 46.36
N GLU A 814 -2.99 17.17 45.04
CA GLU A 814 -3.95 17.50 43.98
C GLU A 814 -4.95 16.37 43.68
N GLY A 815 -4.91 15.24 44.40
CA GLY A 815 -5.80 14.09 44.18
C GLY A 815 -5.54 13.29 42.90
N LYS A 816 -4.34 13.41 42.30
CA LYS A 816 -3.93 12.71 41.07
C LYS A 816 -3.08 11.49 41.41
N THR A 817 -3.35 10.36 40.76
CA THR A 817 -2.51 9.15 40.85
C THR A 817 -1.13 9.41 40.24
N PRO A 818 -0.02 9.25 40.98
CA PRO A 818 1.31 9.53 40.46
C PRO A 818 1.81 8.46 39.46
N GLU A 819 2.36 8.89 38.33
CA GLU A 819 2.92 8.01 37.30
C GLU A 819 4.14 7.20 37.81
N PRO A 820 4.35 5.95 37.34
CA PRO A 820 5.49 5.14 37.73
C PRO A 820 6.80 5.61 37.08
N THR A 821 7.84 5.80 37.90
CA THR A 821 9.17 6.25 37.45
C THR A 821 9.85 5.19 36.56
N PRO A 822 10.43 5.54 35.39
CA PRO A 822 11.07 4.55 34.50
C PRO A 822 12.38 4.00 35.09
N GLN A 823 12.46 2.68 35.31
CA GLN A 823 13.72 2.03 35.66
C GLN A 823 14.65 1.91 34.45
N LYS A 824 15.87 2.45 34.54
CA LYS A 824 16.90 2.29 33.51
C LYS A 824 17.54 0.90 33.57
N GLY A 825 17.12 0.01 32.67
CA GLY A 825 17.82 -1.25 32.42
C GLY A 825 19.28 -1.03 31.98
N LYS A 826 20.22 -1.76 32.59
CA LYS A 826 21.63 -1.77 32.18
C LYS A 826 21.77 -2.50 30.84
N LYS A 827 22.59 -1.95 29.94
CA LYS A 827 23.02 -2.64 28.71
C LYS A 827 23.73 -3.96 29.04
N LYS A 828 23.39 -5.01 28.30
CA LYS A 828 24.31 -6.02 27.78
C LYS A 828 24.20 -5.99 26.26
#